data_AF-A0ABD2LDH7-F1
#
_entry.id   AF-A0ABD2LDH7-F1
#
_cell.length_a   1.000
_cell.length_b   1.000
_cell.length_c   1.000
_cell.angle_alpha   90.00
_cell.angle_beta   90.00
_cell.angle_gamma   90.00
#
_symmetry.space_group_name_H-M   'P 1'
#
loop_
_entity.id
_entity.type
_entity.pdbx_description
1 polymer ?
#
loop_
_entity_poly.entity_id
_entity_poly.type
_entity_poly.pdbx_seq_one_letter_code
_entity_poly.pdbx_strand_id
1 'polypeptide(L)'
;MSHTSRANKERVEEPTGLRILTLQNVNGNASIACALDQLFEEIAPTPMMTFLRPTFKSRECYEHHAKLTNCRVKRNNEEQIVGKSICVSSKKCVDCGVIYRMADQDKKKGHVCGHKFCKVCLGFHAPRDCYIPYRPKVKKEKRFVFFDFECTTDFKPDPQLMRFKHQVNFCFAHVTCTRCIEKGIWDQELEKACALCGRFRTYAWSPFEFWNTDVECRKVVEDPLAAFTKWLLNFETEVLGMEPGTKKRRKRKNAENTDGNAMEGEEDEDAVDEDAENNWMLGYEEAGEKPESVTTYAYAHAGSRYDHVLIYGEMLRMGVRPELIRQGNHLLEMKARKTGVYTTTVFRDSYKLIPIKLANFVKTFGLEIEGVDNKKYFPHKFNKAENYGTVLDTLPPMEDYYPGGLFPAERAKFEQWYDENRETGFELNEVIADYCKTDVQILAHGLVKMRQLFLSETRHDITDSVTIPSGCMKYWVQLAHYGKERVAIIPHLGYEKRGKQSTIARKYLKWRAQEELQENGRVLRHVESPGGEFKFGNYSLDGMMERPDEDKNLAIEVNGCYWHGCPSCFPDDAAIVGGGETAGALRARDAKRTRDIAREFEVEIIWECHLNAMLEDNPAMKAYVDNCPDSGPIDFHDAFFGGRTGPEYLGASVINPETGDWKSRTIKVKDFSISVKVRNA
;
A
#
# COMPACT_ATOMS: atom_id res chain seq x y z
N MET A 1 -41.89 -48.50 -18.77
CA MET A 1 -43.12 -47.98 -18.15
C MET A 1 -43.02 -46.47 -18.10
N SER A 2 -43.85 -45.85 -18.91
CA SER A 2 -44.15 -44.42 -18.95
C SER A 2 -44.63 -43.91 -17.59
N HIS A 3 -44.23 -42.70 -17.20
CA HIS A 3 -45.19 -41.67 -16.81
C HIS A 3 -44.53 -40.28 -16.84
N THR A 4 -45.02 -39.51 -17.80
CA THR A 4 -44.91 -38.06 -17.97
C THR A 4 -45.75 -37.32 -16.92
N SER A 5 -45.22 -36.23 -16.35
CA SER A 5 -46.04 -35.12 -15.86
C SER A 5 -45.42 -33.77 -16.24
N ARG A 6 -46.24 -32.96 -16.92
CA ARG A 6 -46.04 -31.57 -17.34
C ARG A 6 -46.17 -30.65 -16.12
N ALA A 7 -45.32 -29.62 -16.05
CA ALA A 7 -45.63 -28.37 -15.34
C ALA A 7 -45.03 -27.17 -16.10
N ASN A 8 -45.80 -26.09 -16.13
CA ASN A 8 -45.74 -24.92 -17.01
C ASN A 8 -44.40 -24.17 -17.05
N LYS A 9 -43.96 -23.80 -18.26
CA LYS A 9 -43.03 -22.68 -18.49
C LYS A 9 -43.87 -21.41 -18.70
N GLU A 10 -43.86 -20.51 -17.72
CA GLU A 10 -44.23 -19.12 -17.96
C GLU A 10 -43.09 -18.42 -18.72
N ARG A 11 -43.51 -17.70 -19.76
CA ARG A 11 -42.69 -16.99 -20.74
C ARG A 11 -42.50 -15.58 -20.19
N VAL A 12 -41.29 -15.24 -19.73
CA VAL A 12 -40.96 -13.83 -19.45
C VAL A 12 -40.58 -13.17 -20.77
N GLU A 13 -41.41 -12.24 -21.20
CA GLU A 13 -41.22 -11.42 -22.39
C GLU A 13 -40.01 -10.50 -22.21
N GLU A 14 -39.08 -10.56 -23.16
CA GLU A 14 -38.04 -9.54 -23.35
C GLU A 14 -38.68 -8.27 -23.94
N PRO A 15 -38.49 -7.07 -23.36
CA PRO A 15 -38.83 -5.85 -24.05
C PRO A 15 -37.80 -5.58 -25.15
N THR A 16 -38.22 -5.99 -26.34
CA THR A 16 -37.83 -5.52 -27.68
C THR A 16 -37.28 -4.09 -27.72
N GLY A 17 -36.21 -3.93 -28.50
CA GLY A 17 -35.47 -2.69 -28.66
C GLY A 17 -36.31 -1.51 -29.12
N LEU A 18 -36.07 -0.35 -28.50
CA LEU A 18 -36.50 0.92 -29.06
C LEU A 18 -35.44 1.48 -30.01
N ARG A 19 -35.90 1.69 -31.23
CA ARG A 19 -35.21 2.20 -32.42
C ARG A 19 -34.49 3.51 -32.14
N ILE A 20 -33.25 3.58 -32.60
CA ILE A 20 -32.52 4.82 -32.83
C ILE A 20 -33.27 5.59 -33.92
N LEU A 21 -33.92 6.70 -33.55
CA LEU A 21 -34.26 7.75 -34.51
C LEU A 21 -33.07 8.70 -34.57
N THR A 22 -32.24 8.51 -35.60
CA THR A 22 -31.29 9.49 -36.09
C THR A 22 -32.06 10.71 -36.60
N LEU A 23 -32.00 11.83 -35.88
CA LEU A 23 -32.27 13.13 -36.49
C LEU A 23 -30.95 13.64 -37.08
N GLN A 24 -30.91 13.59 -38.40
CA GLN A 24 -29.91 14.21 -39.25
C GLN A 24 -29.87 15.73 -39.02
N ASN A 25 -28.70 16.31 -39.27
CA ASN A 25 -28.44 17.74 -39.37
C ASN A 25 -29.58 18.52 -40.03
N VAL A 26 -30.05 19.56 -39.36
CA VAL A 26 -30.62 20.74 -40.03
C VAL A 26 -29.78 21.94 -39.60
N ASN A 27 -28.92 22.39 -40.52
CA ASN A 27 -28.27 23.68 -40.45
C ASN A 27 -29.35 24.77 -40.52
N GLY A 28 -29.40 25.67 -39.55
CA GLY A 28 -30.30 26.82 -39.59
C GLY A 28 -30.10 27.73 -38.39
N ASN A 29 -29.24 28.74 -38.55
CA ASN A 29 -29.16 29.88 -37.64
C ASN A 29 -30.50 30.66 -37.68
N ALA A 30 -31.29 30.58 -36.61
CA ALA A 30 -32.21 31.66 -36.23
C ALA A 30 -32.59 31.54 -34.75
N SER A 31 -32.42 32.64 -34.04
CA SER A 31 -32.80 32.91 -32.65
C SER A 31 -34.31 32.70 -32.44
N ILE A 32 -34.70 31.73 -31.61
CA ILE A 32 -36.06 31.63 -31.06
C ILE A 32 -36.03 32.27 -29.67
N ALA A 33 -36.00 33.60 -29.65
CA ALA A 33 -36.20 34.41 -28.45
C ALA A 33 -37.38 35.39 -28.58
N CYS A 34 -38.21 35.27 -29.61
CA CYS A 34 -39.32 36.20 -29.84
C CYS A 34 -40.47 35.51 -30.59
N ALA A 35 -41.27 34.69 -29.89
CA ALA A 35 -42.61 34.29 -30.32
C ALA A 35 -43.29 33.40 -29.26
N LEU A 36 -43.53 33.88 -28.03
CA LEU A 36 -44.44 33.21 -27.09
C LEU A 36 -45.04 34.25 -26.10
N ASP A 37 -45.68 35.29 -26.63
CA ASP A 37 -46.46 36.26 -25.83
C ASP A 37 -47.91 36.45 -26.34
N GLN A 38 -48.39 35.58 -27.21
CA GLN A 38 -49.79 35.56 -27.64
C GLN A 38 -50.26 34.13 -27.81
N LEU A 39 -51.06 33.66 -26.83
CA LEU A 39 -52.17 32.68 -26.95
C LEU A 39 -52.44 32.07 -25.56
N PHE A 40 -53.21 32.80 -24.75
CA PHE A 40 -54.07 32.22 -23.74
C PHE A 40 -55.48 32.21 -24.34
N GLU A 41 -56.06 31.02 -24.55
CA GLU A 41 -57.42 30.64 -24.11
C GLU A 41 -57.80 29.25 -24.65
N GLU A 42 -58.42 28.46 -23.76
CA GLU A 42 -59.14 27.20 -23.97
C GLU A 42 -58.36 25.97 -24.45
N ILE A 43 -58.02 25.07 -23.50
CA ILE A 43 -58.27 23.61 -23.50
C ILE A 43 -57.89 23.06 -22.10
N ALA A 44 -58.74 22.20 -21.55
CA ALA A 44 -58.61 21.55 -20.23
C ALA A 44 -57.32 20.71 -20.07
N PRO A 45 -56.82 20.51 -18.82
CA PRO A 45 -55.49 19.93 -18.60
C PRO A 45 -55.51 18.39 -18.66
N THR A 46 -54.60 17.81 -19.43
CA THR A 46 -54.09 16.44 -19.24
C THR A 46 -52.68 16.52 -18.64
N PRO A 47 -52.28 15.59 -17.74
CA PRO A 47 -51.07 15.76 -16.95
C PRO A 47 -49.85 15.24 -17.72
N MET A 48 -49.12 16.14 -18.40
CA MET A 48 -47.74 15.87 -18.80
C MET A 48 -46.91 17.15 -18.80
N MET A 49 -45.77 17.10 -18.11
CA MET A 49 -44.70 18.11 -18.04
C MET A 49 -45.02 19.44 -17.34
N THR A 50 -45.00 19.40 -16.00
CA THR A 50 -44.64 20.58 -15.20
C THR A 50 -43.13 20.84 -15.29
N PHE A 51 -42.74 21.83 -16.07
CA PHE A 51 -41.37 22.37 -16.05
C PHE A 51 -41.08 23.00 -14.68
N LEU A 52 -40.29 22.33 -13.85
CA LEU A 52 -39.83 22.85 -12.56
C LEU A 52 -38.86 24.04 -12.75
N ARG A 53 -39.27 25.21 -12.27
CA ARG A 53 -38.42 26.42 -12.16
C ARG A 53 -37.30 26.17 -11.12
N PRO A 54 -36.05 26.61 -11.33
CA PRO A 54 -35.03 26.56 -10.29
C PRO A 54 -35.38 27.55 -9.16
N THR A 55 -35.30 27.11 -7.90
CA THR A 55 -35.49 27.99 -6.74
C THR A 55 -34.17 28.70 -6.39
N PHE A 56 -34.20 30.03 -6.33
CA PHE A 56 -33.04 30.88 -5.96
C PHE A 56 -33.32 31.55 -4.61
N LYS A 57 -32.28 31.75 -3.79
CA LYS A 57 -32.39 32.36 -2.45
C LYS A 57 -32.94 33.79 -2.46
N SER A 58 -32.77 34.54 -3.55
CA SER A 58 -33.28 35.90 -3.75
C SER A 58 -33.27 36.25 -5.23
N ARG A 59 -33.97 37.33 -5.62
CA ARG A 59 -33.96 37.88 -6.98
C ARG A 59 -32.57 38.31 -7.43
N GLU A 60 -31.79 38.90 -6.51
CA GLU A 60 -30.39 39.28 -6.74
C GLU A 60 -29.50 38.06 -6.99
N CYS A 61 -29.75 36.94 -6.30
CA CYS A 61 -29.03 35.68 -6.49
C CYS A 61 -29.31 35.09 -7.89
N TYR A 62 -30.56 35.14 -8.35
CA TYR A 62 -30.92 34.78 -9.73
C TYR A 62 -30.21 35.67 -10.75
N GLU A 63 -30.23 36.98 -10.57
CA GLU A 63 -29.60 37.95 -11.48
C GLU A 63 -28.07 37.80 -11.54
N HIS A 64 -27.43 37.46 -10.43
CA HIS A 64 -25.99 37.13 -10.40
C HIS A 64 -25.66 35.81 -11.10
N HIS A 65 -26.54 34.79 -10.99
CA HIS A 65 -26.37 33.51 -11.68
C HIS A 65 -26.73 33.56 -13.18
N ALA A 66 -27.62 34.48 -13.57
CA ALA A 66 -28.02 34.71 -14.96
C ALA A 66 -26.95 35.47 -15.77
N LYS A 67 -26.07 36.24 -15.10
CA LYS A 67 -24.91 36.87 -15.74
C LYS A 67 -23.86 35.81 -16.13
N LEU A 68 -23.81 35.48 -17.43
CA LEU A 68 -22.79 34.62 -18.02
C LEU A 68 -21.40 35.26 -17.84
N THR A 69 -20.51 34.64 -17.07
CA THR A 69 -19.10 35.05 -17.05
C THR A 69 -18.41 34.44 -18.27
N ASN A 70 -17.91 35.32 -19.14
CA ASN A 70 -17.20 34.93 -20.36
C ASN A 70 -15.72 34.79 -20.03
N CYS A 71 -15.13 33.62 -20.30
CA CYS A 71 -13.69 33.40 -20.17
C CYS A 71 -13.08 33.06 -21.54
N ARG A 72 -11.95 33.71 -21.86
CA ARG A 72 -11.17 33.42 -23.08
C ARG A 72 -10.34 32.17 -22.85
N VAL A 73 -10.50 31.17 -23.70
CA VAL A 73 -9.75 29.91 -23.63
C VAL A 73 -9.04 29.73 -24.97
N LYS A 74 -7.72 29.54 -24.94
CA LYS A 74 -6.90 29.26 -26.13
C LYS A 74 -6.83 27.75 -26.36
N ARG A 75 -7.30 27.29 -27.52
CA ARG A 75 -7.12 25.90 -27.98
C ARG A 75 -6.64 25.95 -29.43
N ASN A 76 -5.55 25.23 -29.73
CA ASN A 76 -4.97 25.14 -31.07
C ASN A 76 -4.78 26.50 -31.76
N ASN A 77 -4.12 27.45 -31.09
CA ASN A 77 -3.83 28.80 -31.58
C ASN A 77 -5.03 29.73 -31.89
N GLU A 78 -6.27 29.31 -31.61
CA GLU A 78 -7.44 30.18 -31.71
C GLU A 78 -8.01 30.54 -30.33
N GLU A 79 -8.43 31.79 -30.15
CA GLU A 79 -9.10 32.29 -28.94
C GLU A 79 -10.62 32.11 -29.06
N GLN A 80 -11.20 31.24 -28.24
CA GLN A 80 -12.65 31.11 -28.11
C GLN A 80 -13.13 31.73 -26.79
N ILE A 81 -14.26 32.45 -26.87
CA ILE A 81 -14.99 32.97 -25.71
C ILE A 81 -16.00 31.90 -25.28
N VAL A 82 -15.84 31.34 -24.09
CA VAL A 82 -16.75 30.32 -23.54
C VAL A 82 -17.49 30.90 -22.33
N GLY A 83 -18.82 30.92 -22.39
CA GLY A 83 -19.66 31.30 -21.25
C GLY A 83 -19.69 30.19 -20.20
N LYS A 84 -19.20 30.45 -18.98
CA LYS A 84 -19.28 29.52 -17.85
C LYS A 84 -20.33 30.02 -16.86
N SER A 85 -21.49 29.37 -16.81
CA SER A 85 -22.37 29.44 -15.64
C SER A 85 -22.52 28.06 -15.00
N ILE A 86 -22.54 28.04 -13.67
CA ILE A 86 -22.77 26.83 -12.89
C ILE A 86 -24.17 26.27 -13.18
N CYS A 87 -25.13 27.15 -13.46
CA CYS A 87 -26.52 26.81 -13.79
C CYS A 87 -26.65 26.08 -15.14
N VAL A 88 -25.78 26.36 -16.12
CA VAL A 88 -25.77 25.64 -17.41
C VAL A 88 -25.13 24.26 -17.28
N SER A 89 -24.21 24.08 -16.32
CA SER A 89 -23.43 22.84 -16.15
C SER A 89 -23.96 21.89 -15.07
N SER A 90 -24.88 22.34 -14.22
CA SER A 90 -25.43 21.58 -13.09
C SER A 90 -26.92 21.31 -13.25
N LYS A 91 -27.36 20.08 -13.00
CA LYS A 91 -28.76 19.66 -13.03
C LYS A 91 -29.19 19.10 -11.67
N LYS A 92 -30.46 19.25 -11.30
CA LYS A 92 -31.05 18.62 -10.10
C LYS A 92 -31.82 17.38 -10.53
N CYS A 93 -31.58 16.24 -9.90
CA CYS A 93 -32.40 15.05 -10.08
C CYS A 93 -33.78 15.26 -9.43
N VAL A 94 -34.85 14.90 -10.14
CA VAL A 94 -36.23 15.01 -9.65
C VAL A 94 -36.54 13.96 -8.59
N ASP A 95 -35.98 12.76 -8.70
CA ASP A 95 -36.35 11.63 -7.81
C ASP A 95 -35.58 11.65 -6.48
N CYS A 96 -34.31 12.10 -6.48
CA CYS A 96 -33.49 12.11 -5.24
C CYS A 96 -33.01 13.52 -4.82
N GLY A 97 -33.38 14.56 -5.58
CA GLY A 97 -33.03 15.95 -5.27
C GLY A 97 -31.54 16.31 -5.42
N VAL A 98 -30.67 15.37 -5.80
CA VAL A 98 -29.22 15.58 -5.90
C VAL A 98 -28.89 16.51 -7.05
N ILE A 99 -28.10 17.55 -6.76
CA ILE A 99 -27.52 18.43 -7.78
C ILE A 99 -26.19 17.84 -8.26
N TYR A 100 -26.07 17.62 -9.57
CA TYR A 100 -24.89 17.02 -10.20
C TYR A 100 -24.43 17.84 -11.40
N ARG A 101 -23.12 17.84 -11.67
CA ARG A 101 -22.53 18.48 -12.86
C ARG A 101 -22.44 17.51 -14.02
N MET A 102 -22.88 17.92 -15.20
CA MET A 102 -22.87 17.07 -16.40
C MET A 102 -21.45 16.65 -16.81
N ALA A 103 -20.44 17.50 -16.57
CA ALA A 103 -19.04 17.19 -16.87
C ALA A 103 -18.41 16.13 -15.94
N ASP A 104 -19.05 15.87 -14.79
CA ASP A 104 -18.55 14.94 -13.78
C ASP A 104 -19.22 13.56 -13.86
N GLN A 105 -20.09 13.34 -14.86
CA GLN A 105 -20.83 12.09 -15.10
C GLN A 105 -20.42 11.44 -16.42
N ASP A 106 -20.84 10.18 -16.61
CA ASP A 106 -20.84 9.59 -17.95
C ASP A 106 -21.79 10.38 -18.86
N LYS A 107 -21.28 10.85 -20.00
CA LYS A 107 -22.03 11.62 -21.00
C LYS A 107 -23.24 10.85 -21.54
N LYS A 108 -23.24 9.52 -21.50
CA LYS A 108 -24.32 8.67 -22.02
C LYS A 108 -25.43 8.37 -21.01
N LYS A 109 -25.09 8.20 -19.73
CA LYS A 109 -26.04 7.74 -18.70
C LYS A 109 -26.59 8.85 -17.80
N GLY A 110 -25.91 10.00 -17.68
CA GLY A 110 -26.38 11.08 -16.79
C GLY A 110 -26.33 10.67 -15.30
N HIS A 111 -27.12 11.30 -14.44
CA HIS A 111 -27.19 10.93 -13.02
C HIS A 111 -28.01 9.65 -12.80
N VAL A 112 -27.53 8.78 -11.90
CA VAL A 112 -28.25 7.58 -11.45
C VAL A 112 -28.50 7.68 -9.95
N CYS A 113 -29.77 7.61 -9.53
CA CYS A 113 -30.16 7.70 -8.13
C CYS A 113 -29.49 6.59 -7.29
N GLY A 114 -29.05 6.96 -6.07
CA GLY A 114 -28.33 6.05 -5.17
C GLY A 114 -26.91 5.68 -5.60
N HIS A 115 -26.46 6.05 -6.81
CA HIS A 115 -25.16 5.67 -7.35
C HIS A 115 -24.30 6.90 -7.66
N LYS A 116 -22.98 6.72 -7.64
CA LYS A 116 -22.01 7.77 -8.04
C LYS A 116 -21.16 7.26 -9.19
N PHE A 117 -20.95 8.13 -10.17
CA PHE A 117 -19.99 7.87 -11.24
C PHE A 117 -18.56 7.97 -10.70
N CYS A 118 -17.79 6.90 -10.83
CA CYS A 118 -16.38 6.84 -10.44
C CYS A 118 -15.51 7.07 -11.67
N LYS A 119 -14.81 8.21 -11.72
CA LYS A 119 -13.90 8.56 -12.84
C LYS A 119 -12.71 7.60 -12.99
N VAL A 120 -12.47 6.73 -12.00
CA VAL A 120 -11.37 5.76 -12.02
C VAL A 120 -11.78 4.46 -12.70
N CYS A 121 -12.94 3.88 -12.35
CA CYS A 121 -13.45 2.66 -12.99
C CYS A 121 -14.37 2.94 -14.20
N LEU A 122 -14.76 4.20 -14.41
CA LEU A 122 -15.70 4.66 -15.44
C LEU A 122 -17.11 4.03 -15.32
N GLY A 123 -17.53 3.65 -14.11
CA GLY A 123 -18.83 3.02 -13.84
C GLY A 123 -19.68 3.77 -12.80
N PHE A 124 -20.98 3.44 -12.74
CA PHE A 124 -21.91 3.83 -11.67
C PHE A 124 -22.02 2.69 -10.66
N HIS A 125 -21.82 3.00 -9.39
CA HIS A 125 -21.98 2.05 -8.29
C HIS A 125 -22.45 2.82 -7.04
N ALA A 126 -23.03 2.12 -6.06
CA ALA A 126 -23.40 2.73 -4.79
C ALA A 126 -22.15 3.28 -4.06
N PRO A 127 -22.30 4.22 -3.11
CA PRO A 127 -21.18 4.61 -2.26
C PRO A 127 -20.53 3.36 -1.65
N ARG A 128 -19.21 3.19 -1.83
CA ARG A 128 -18.35 2.06 -1.39
C ARG A 128 -18.18 0.88 -2.36
N ASP A 129 -18.85 0.89 -3.50
CA ASP A 129 -18.79 -0.21 -4.48
C ASP A 129 -17.87 0.07 -5.72
N CYS A 130 -16.89 0.99 -5.63
CA CYS A 130 -15.93 1.20 -6.74
C CYS A 130 -14.84 0.11 -6.72
N TYR A 131 -15.00 -0.88 -7.59
CA TYR A 131 -14.02 -1.95 -7.80
C TYR A 131 -13.32 -1.83 -9.15
N ILE A 132 -12.03 -2.12 -9.21
CA ILE A 132 -11.27 -2.31 -10.46
C ILE A 132 -11.13 -3.82 -10.71
N PRO A 133 -11.23 -4.31 -11.95
CA PRO A 133 -10.86 -5.69 -12.26
C PRO A 133 -9.44 -6.01 -11.78
N TYR A 134 -9.31 -7.10 -11.03
CA TYR A 134 -8.01 -7.60 -10.62
C TYR A 134 -7.24 -8.04 -11.87
N ARG A 135 -6.09 -7.44 -12.11
CA ARG A 135 -5.13 -7.97 -13.08
C ARG A 135 -4.03 -8.71 -12.30
N PRO A 136 -3.90 -10.03 -12.44
CA PRO A 136 -2.82 -10.76 -11.80
C PRO A 136 -1.49 -10.12 -12.22
N LYS A 137 -0.70 -9.72 -11.22
CA LYS A 137 0.62 -9.15 -11.49
C LYS A 137 1.50 -10.26 -12.06
N VAL A 138 2.09 -10.02 -13.21
CA VAL A 138 3.13 -10.90 -13.76
C VAL A 138 4.28 -10.95 -12.74
N LYS A 139 4.69 -12.17 -12.39
CA LYS A 139 5.84 -12.43 -11.54
C LYS A 139 7.06 -11.72 -12.14
N LYS A 140 7.68 -10.84 -11.36
CA LYS A 140 8.87 -10.10 -11.79
C LYS A 140 10.09 -10.79 -11.25
N GLU A 141 11.06 -11.01 -12.12
CA GLU A 141 12.38 -11.44 -11.71
C GLU A 141 13.05 -10.33 -10.89
N LYS A 142 13.72 -10.73 -9.81
CA LYS A 142 14.43 -9.83 -8.89
C LYS A 142 15.81 -10.38 -8.60
N ARG A 143 16.77 -9.48 -8.44
CA ARG A 143 18.06 -9.77 -7.83
C ARG A 143 18.01 -9.37 -6.37
N PHE A 144 18.55 -10.19 -5.50
CA PHE A 144 18.72 -9.94 -4.08
C PHE A 144 20.21 -9.86 -3.77
N VAL A 145 20.60 -8.86 -2.99
CA VAL A 145 21.94 -8.75 -2.41
C VAL A 145 21.77 -8.64 -0.92
N PHE A 146 22.19 -9.65 -0.18
CA PHE A 146 22.25 -9.60 1.28
C PHE A 146 23.63 -9.14 1.68
N PHE A 147 23.74 -8.25 2.64
CA PHE A 147 25.05 -7.75 3.05
C PHE A 147 25.05 -7.32 4.51
N ASP A 148 26.24 -7.24 5.05
CA ASP A 148 26.51 -6.71 6.39
C ASP A 148 27.88 -6.02 6.41
N PHE A 149 28.07 -5.16 7.40
CA PHE A 149 29.32 -4.43 7.61
C PHE A 149 29.89 -4.66 9.00
N GLU A 150 31.17 -4.93 9.06
CA GLU A 150 31.94 -4.69 10.29
C GLU A 150 32.62 -3.34 10.24
N CYS A 151 32.65 -2.69 11.40
CA CYS A 151 33.28 -1.38 11.56
C CYS A 151 34.36 -1.44 12.62
N THR A 152 35.48 -0.80 12.32
CA THR A 152 36.56 -0.67 13.29
C THR A 152 36.17 0.27 14.43
N THR A 153 36.74 0.02 15.60
CA THR A 153 36.57 0.86 16.80
C THR A 153 37.61 1.97 16.91
N ASP A 154 38.62 1.99 16.04
CA ASP A 154 39.68 3.00 16.01
C ASP A 154 39.26 4.22 15.20
N PHE A 155 38.48 5.11 15.81
CA PHE A 155 38.37 6.48 15.31
C PHE A 155 38.21 7.48 16.45
N LYS A 156 39.21 8.36 16.60
CA LYS A 156 39.10 9.52 17.49
C LYS A 156 38.17 10.54 16.83
N PRO A 157 37.10 11.00 17.50
CA PRO A 157 36.23 12.02 16.94
C PRO A 157 37.05 13.25 16.55
N ASP A 158 36.76 13.82 15.39
CA ASP A 158 37.27 15.13 15.01
C ASP A 158 36.91 16.12 16.15
N PRO A 159 37.87 16.91 16.68
CA PRO A 159 37.60 17.87 17.75
C PRO A 159 36.43 18.82 17.46
N GLN A 160 36.09 19.05 16.19
CA GLN A 160 34.94 19.87 15.77
C GLN A 160 33.63 19.09 15.65
N LEU A 161 33.67 17.76 15.52
CA LEU A 161 32.51 16.88 15.44
C LEU A 161 32.49 15.98 16.68
N MET A 162 31.68 16.34 17.69
CA MET A 162 31.48 15.57 18.93
C MET A 162 30.83 14.16 18.75
N ARG A 163 31.01 13.48 17.62
CA ARG A 163 30.39 12.18 17.34
C ARG A 163 31.40 11.19 16.77
N PHE A 164 31.33 9.96 17.27
CA PHE A 164 32.01 8.79 16.71
C PHE A 164 31.59 8.60 15.24
N LYS A 165 32.55 8.41 14.35
CA LYS A 165 32.32 8.03 12.96
C LYS A 165 32.60 6.53 12.84
N HIS A 166 31.57 5.75 12.51
CA HIS A 166 31.75 4.35 12.15
C HIS A 166 32.51 4.27 10.82
N GLN A 167 33.62 3.55 10.79
CA GLN A 167 34.40 3.28 9.60
C GLN A 167 34.31 1.80 9.28
N VAL A 168 33.72 1.49 8.12
CA VAL A 168 33.61 0.10 7.63
C VAL A 168 35.00 -0.40 7.29
N ASN A 169 35.38 -1.52 7.87
CA ASN A 169 36.64 -2.19 7.59
C ASN A 169 36.47 -3.60 7.02
N PHE A 170 35.25 -4.13 7.04
CA PHE A 170 34.92 -5.36 6.32
C PHE A 170 33.49 -5.27 5.79
N CYS A 171 33.29 -5.72 4.55
CA CYS A 171 31.98 -5.88 3.97
C CYS A 171 31.89 -7.27 3.34
N PHE A 172 30.80 -7.98 3.62
CA PHE A 172 30.43 -9.21 2.95
C PHE A 172 29.09 -9.06 2.24
N ALA A 173 28.96 -9.66 1.06
CA ALA A 173 27.71 -9.68 0.31
C ALA A 173 27.42 -11.05 -0.34
N HIS A 174 26.16 -11.48 -0.23
CA HIS A 174 25.60 -12.67 -0.89
C HIS A 174 24.61 -12.26 -1.97
N VAL A 175 24.81 -12.71 -3.19
CA VAL A 175 23.99 -12.40 -4.37
C VAL A 175 23.14 -13.60 -4.77
N THR A 176 21.84 -13.37 -4.92
CA THR A 176 20.95 -14.36 -5.50
C THR A 176 19.80 -13.74 -6.29
N CYS A 177 18.94 -14.56 -6.87
CA CYS A 177 17.79 -14.11 -7.64
C CYS A 177 16.60 -15.04 -7.47
N THR A 178 15.43 -14.58 -7.89
CA THR A 178 14.18 -15.36 -7.89
C THR A 178 14.32 -16.69 -8.65
N ARG A 179 15.00 -16.73 -9.81
CA ARG A 179 15.24 -17.97 -10.57
C ARG A 179 16.07 -18.98 -9.80
N CYS A 180 17.18 -18.56 -9.19
CA CYS A 180 18.04 -19.45 -8.43
C CYS A 180 17.34 -19.98 -7.18
N ILE A 181 16.56 -19.15 -6.49
CA ILE A 181 15.76 -19.56 -5.33
C ILE A 181 14.74 -20.64 -5.74
N GLU A 182 14.13 -20.50 -6.91
CA GLU A 182 13.14 -21.45 -7.43
C GLU A 182 13.77 -22.76 -7.90
N LYS A 183 14.99 -22.71 -8.44
CA LYS A 183 15.78 -23.90 -8.80
C LYS A 183 16.43 -24.59 -7.59
N GLY A 184 16.43 -23.96 -6.40
CA GLY A 184 17.04 -24.52 -5.19
C GLY A 184 18.57 -24.45 -5.13
N ILE A 185 19.22 -23.67 -6.02
CA ILE A 185 20.69 -23.57 -6.16
C ILE A 185 21.22 -22.19 -5.70
N TRP A 186 20.52 -21.53 -4.78
CA TRP A 186 20.65 -20.10 -4.51
C TRP A 186 21.75 -19.74 -3.51
N ASP A 187 22.17 -20.72 -2.73
CA ASP A 187 23.16 -20.72 -1.65
C ASP A 187 24.40 -21.58 -1.97
N GLN A 188 24.45 -22.17 -3.17
CA GLN A 188 25.56 -22.98 -3.67
C GLN A 188 26.38 -22.21 -4.71
N GLU A 189 27.66 -22.58 -4.83
CA GLU A 189 28.53 -22.10 -5.90
C GLU A 189 27.94 -22.45 -7.26
N LEU A 190 28.07 -21.53 -8.22
CA LEU A 190 27.47 -21.67 -9.53
C LEU A 190 28.42 -22.40 -10.50
N GLU A 191 28.01 -23.56 -11.01
CA GLU A 191 28.70 -24.24 -12.11
C GLU A 191 28.80 -23.36 -13.37
N LYS A 192 27.76 -22.55 -13.63
CA LYS A 192 27.67 -21.62 -14.77
C LYS A 192 27.14 -20.27 -14.33
N ALA A 193 27.65 -19.21 -14.93
CA ALA A 193 27.18 -17.85 -14.66
C ALA A 193 25.67 -17.71 -14.89
N CYS A 194 24.98 -17.16 -13.89
CA CYS A 194 23.56 -16.88 -13.98
C CYS A 194 23.33 -15.53 -14.67
N ALA A 195 22.36 -15.45 -15.58
CA ALA A 195 21.99 -14.21 -16.28
C ALA A 195 21.64 -13.05 -15.33
N LEU A 196 21.14 -13.37 -14.12
CA LEU A 196 20.72 -12.39 -13.13
C LEU A 196 21.77 -12.18 -12.05
N CYS A 197 22.34 -13.24 -11.47
CA CYS A 197 23.29 -13.12 -10.36
C CYS A 197 24.72 -12.80 -10.82
N GLY A 198 25.04 -13.07 -12.09
CA GLY A 198 26.41 -13.04 -12.57
C GLY A 198 27.17 -14.32 -12.23
N ARG A 199 28.49 -14.18 -12.17
CA ARG A 199 29.44 -15.27 -11.91
C ARG A 199 29.41 -15.73 -10.47
N PHE A 200 29.63 -14.80 -9.53
CA PHE A 200 29.87 -15.16 -8.14
C PHE A 200 28.65 -14.96 -7.24
N ARG A 201 28.50 -15.81 -6.22
CA ARG A 201 27.52 -15.63 -5.13
C ARG A 201 28.04 -14.72 -4.05
N THR A 202 29.30 -14.90 -3.65
CA THR A 202 29.85 -14.26 -2.46
C THR A 202 30.96 -13.28 -2.82
N TYR A 203 30.87 -12.09 -2.24
CA TYR A 203 31.82 -11.01 -2.44
C TYR A 203 32.26 -10.47 -1.08
N ALA A 204 33.54 -10.13 -0.95
CA ALA A 204 34.08 -9.46 0.22
C ALA A 204 35.00 -8.29 -0.15
N TRP A 205 34.95 -7.24 0.67
CA TRP A 205 35.84 -6.08 0.60
C TRP A 205 36.48 -5.83 1.95
N SER A 206 37.80 -5.69 1.96
CA SER A 206 38.61 -5.52 3.17
C SER A 206 39.91 -4.78 2.86
N PRO A 207 40.52 -4.06 3.81
CA PRO A 207 41.85 -3.46 3.64
C PRO A 207 43.00 -4.47 3.85
N PHE A 208 42.68 -5.73 4.12
CA PHE A 208 43.63 -6.80 4.39
C PHE A 208 43.23 -8.08 3.65
N GLU A 209 44.18 -9.00 3.49
CA GLU A 209 44.00 -10.32 2.90
C GLU A 209 43.51 -11.34 3.93
N PHE A 210 42.75 -12.33 3.44
CA PHE A 210 42.27 -13.50 4.17
C PHE A 210 42.02 -14.63 3.15
N TRP A 211 42.15 -15.88 3.57
CA TRP A 211 42.26 -17.06 2.71
C TRP A 211 41.43 -18.25 3.19
N ASN A 212 41.27 -18.42 4.50
CA ASN A 212 40.60 -19.60 5.07
C ASN A 212 39.08 -19.51 4.99
N THR A 213 38.54 -18.30 4.88
CA THR A 213 37.10 -18.10 4.65
C THR A 213 36.77 -18.28 3.16
N ASP A 214 35.87 -19.22 2.88
CA ASP A 214 35.35 -19.48 1.54
C ASP A 214 34.50 -18.30 1.03
N VAL A 215 35.08 -17.54 0.10
CA VAL A 215 34.47 -16.40 -0.58
C VAL A 215 34.92 -16.43 -2.04
N GLU A 216 33.99 -16.38 -2.97
CA GLU A 216 34.29 -16.57 -4.38
C GLU A 216 35.03 -15.35 -4.98
N CYS A 217 34.67 -14.13 -4.56
CA CYS A 217 35.33 -12.89 -5.02
C CYS A 217 35.80 -12.02 -3.86
N ARG A 218 37.12 -11.93 -3.67
CA ARG A 218 37.75 -11.08 -2.64
C ARG A 218 38.36 -9.84 -3.28
N LYS A 219 38.14 -8.67 -2.69
CA LYS A 219 38.68 -7.39 -3.15
C LYS A 219 39.38 -6.67 -2.00
N VAL A 220 40.72 -6.67 -2.06
CA VAL A 220 41.54 -5.89 -1.11
C VAL A 220 41.51 -4.42 -1.52
N VAL A 221 40.95 -3.57 -0.67
CA VAL A 221 40.70 -2.14 -0.93
C VAL A 221 40.85 -1.31 0.35
N GLU A 222 41.37 -0.10 0.22
CA GLU A 222 41.53 0.80 1.37
C GLU A 222 40.19 1.27 1.97
N ASP A 223 39.17 1.49 1.13
CA ASP A 223 37.82 1.90 1.54
C ASP A 223 36.78 0.86 1.10
N PRO A 224 36.47 -0.13 1.96
CA PRO A 224 35.45 -1.14 1.68
C PRO A 224 34.05 -0.56 1.43
N LEU A 225 33.66 0.51 2.14
CA LEU A 225 32.32 1.11 1.99
C LEU A 225 32.16 1.75 0.62
N ALA A 226 33.14 2.54 0.18
CA ALA A 226 33.11 3.18 -1.13
C ALA A 226 33.16 2.15 -2.26
N ALA A 227 34.03 1.14 -2.14
CA ALA A 227 34.16 0.07 -3.13
C ALA A 227 32.88 -0.76 -3.25
N PHE A 228 32.28 -1.17 -2.13
CA PHE A 228 31.01 -1.89 -2.09
C PHE A 228 29.86 -1.04 -2.67
N THR A 229 29.74 0.21 -2.25
CA THR A 229 28.66 1.10 -2.71
C THR A 229 28.76 1.32 -4.23
N LYS A 230 29.97 1.56 -4.74
CA LYS A 230 30.23 1.69 -6.18
C LYS A 230 29.87 0.41 -6.94
N TRP A 231 30.32 -0.74 -6.45
CA TRP A 231 30.03 -2.04 -7.05
C TRP A 231 28.52 -2.30 -7.11
N LEU A 232 27.80 -2.08 -6.01
CA LEU A 232 26.36 -2.36 -5.94
C LEU A 232 25.56 -1.40 -6.84
N LEU A 233 25.98 -0.14 -6.92
CA LEU A 233 25.40 0.83 -7.85
C LEU A 233 25.77 0.53 -9.30
N ASN A 234 26.86 -0.16 -9.59
CA ASN A 234 27.32 -0.47 -10.95
C ASN A 234 27.31 -1.97 -11.26
N PHE A 235 26.48 -2.74 -10.54
CA PHE A 235 26.46 -4.20 -10.63
C PHE A 235 26.29 -4.71 -12.07
N GLU A 236 25.39 -4.11 -12.85
CA GLU A 236 25.12 -4.54 -14.22
C GLU A 236 26.29 -4.30 -15.18
N THR A 237 27.12 -3.28 -14.95
CA THR A 237 28.35 -3.07 -15.73
C THR A 237 29.49 -3.92 -15.21
N GLU A 238 29.70 -3.95 -13.89
CA GLU A 238 30.88 -4.57 -13.27
C GLU A 238 30.78 -6.10 -13.20
N VAL A 239 29.57 -6.65 -13.14
CA VAL A 239 29.34 -8.09 -12.95
C VAL A 239 28.68 -8.73 -14.17
N LEU A 240 27.74 -8.04 -14.83
CA LEU A 240 27.04 -8.59 -15.99
C LEU A 240 27.61 -8.14 -17.33
N GLY A 241 28.59 -7.22 -17.37
CA GLY A 241 29.15 -6.71 -18.62
C GLY A 241 28.16 -5.99 -19.53
N MET A 242 27.05 -5.48 -18.98
CA MET A 242 26.05 -4.77 -19.78
C MET A 242 26.53 -3.35 -20.08
N GLU A 243 26.84 -3.04 -21.34
CA GLU A 243 27.26 -1.69 -21.73
C GLU A 243 26.10 -0.67 -21.73
N PRO A 244 26.36 0.59 -21.32
CA PRO A 244 25.33 1.64 -21.32
C PRO A 244 25.08 2.13 -22.74
N GLY A 245 23.95 1.75 -23.36
CA GLY A 245 23.51 2.38 -24.61
C GLY A 245 22.80 1.50 -25.64
N THR A 246 22.76 0.17 -25.47
CA THR A 246 22.04 -0.71 -26.40
C THR A 246 20.52 -0.58 -26.21
N LYS A 247 19.90 0.27 -27.02
CA LYS A 247 18.44 0.42 -27.08
C LYS A 247 17.82 -0.92 -27.52
N LYS A 248 17.40 -1.78 -26.59
CA LYS A 248 16.34 -2.75 -26.90
C LYS A 248 15.06 -1.95 -27.13
N ARG A 249 14.78 -1.59 -28.39
CA ARG A 249 13.42 -1.24 -28.81
C ARG A 249 12.56 -2.41 -28.37
N ARG A 250 11.72 -2.21 -27.34
CA ARG A 250 10.55 -3.04 -27.13
C ARG A 250 9.76 -2.95 -28.44
N LYS A 251 9.95 -3.90 -29.34
CA LYS A 251 8.98 -4.18 -30.40
C LYS A 251 7.70 -4.47 -29.63
N ARG A 252 6.80 -3.50 -29.54
CA ARG A 252 5.39 -3.81 -29.32
C ARG A 252 5.09 -4.83 -30.40
N LYS A 253 4.87 -6.10 -30.04
CA LYS A 253 4.15 -7.00 -30.91
C LYS A 253 2.83 -6.29 -31.16
N ASN A 254 2.68 -5.71 -32.36
CA ASN A 254 1.35 -5.42 -32.85
C ASN A 254 0.63 -6.76 -32.83
N ALA A 255 -0.58 -6.78 -32.26
CA ALA A 255 -1.45 -7.92 -32.38
C ALA A 255 -1.58 -8.23 -33.88
N GLU A 256 -1.13 -9.43 -34.27
CA GLU A 256 -1.35 -9.93 -35.62
C GLU A 256 -2.86 -10.06 -35.80
N ASN A 257 -3.40 -9.28 -36.74
CA ASN A 257 -4.65 -9.62 -37.38
C ASN A 257 -4.40 -10.92 -38.13
N THR A 258 -5.09 -11.97 -37.71
CA THR A 258 -5.24 -13.19 -38.50
C THR A 258 -6.07 -12.86 -39.73
N ASP A 259 -5.41 -12.68 -40.87
CA ASP A 259 -6.01 -12.94 -42.18
C ASP A 259 -4.98 -13.74 -42.97
N GLY A 260 -5.38 -14.95 -43.34
CA GLY A 260 -4.53 -15.92 -43.99
C GLY A 260 -4.16 -15.50 -45.41
N ASN A 261 -2.91 -15.75 -45.76
CA ASN A 261 -2.60 -16.40 -47.02
C ASN A 261 -1.19 -16.99 -46.97
N ALA A 262 -1.09 -18.26 -47.35
CA ALA A 262 0.16 -18.96 -47.52
C ALA A 262 0.88 -18.41 -48.75
N MET A 263 2.19 -18.16 -48.63
CA MET A 263 3.11 -18.15 -49.76
C MET A 263 4.48 -18.57 -49.27
N GLU A 264 4.94 -19.71 -49.80
CA GLU A 264 6.30 -20.22 -49.72
C GLU A 264 7.24 -19.27 -50.48
N GLY A 265 8.47 -19.11 -49.98
CA GLY A 265 9.47 -18.24 -50.61
C GLY A 265 10.81 -18.24 -49.88
N GLU A 266 11.67 -19.16 -50.34
CA GLU A 266 13.12 -19.03 -50.57
C GLU A 266 14.08 -18.92 -49.36
N GLU A 267 14.91 -19.96 -49.27
CA GLU A 267 16.15 -20.07 -48.53
C GLU A 267 17.19 -19.12 -49.14
N ASP A 268 17.69 -18.17 -48.34
CA ASP A 268 18.97 -17.51 -48.60
C ASP A 268 19.97 -18.00 -47.54
N GLU A 269 20.70 -19.06 -47.89
CA GLU A 269 22.00 -19.39 -47.32
C GLU A 269 23.03 -18.45 -47.98
N ASP A 270 23.66 -17.56 -47.21
CA ASP A 270 25.07 -17.16 -47.40
C ASP A 270 25.57 -16.23 -46.29
N ALA A 271 26.60 -16.71 -45.57
CA ALA A 271 27.66 -16.00 -44.82
C ALA A 271 27.23 -15.09 -43.64
N VAL A 272 27.67 -15.31 -42.40
CA VAL A 272 29.04 -15.58 -41.93
C VAL A 272 28.96 -16.46 -40.67
N ASP A 273 29.84 -17.44 -40.62
CA ASP A 273 30.16 -18.24 -39.43
C ASP A 273 30.77 -17.32 -38.34
N GLU A 274 29.95 -16.88 -37.37
CA GLU A 274 30.37 -16.16 -36.16
C GLU A 274 30.21 -17.05 -34.91
N ASP A 275 30.55 -18.35 -35.02
CA ASP A 275 30.68 -19.25 -33.88
C ASP A 275 31.86 -18.91 -32.92
N ALA A 276 32.33 -17.65 -32.93
CA ALA A 276 33.38 -17.12 -32.06
C ALA A 276 32.97 -15.90 -31.18
N GLU A 277 31.76 -15.33 -31.31
CA GLU A 277 31.37 -14.13 -30.53
C GLU A 277 30.48 -14.40 -29.28
N ASN A 278 30.10 -15.64 -29.01
CA ASN A 278 29.10 -15.96 -27.98
C ASN A 278 29.65 -16.16 -26.55
N ASN A 279 30.58 -15.33 -26.12
CA ASN A 279 31.00 -15.27 -24.72
C ASN A 279 30.24 -14.16 -23.99
N TRP A 280 28.98 -14.42 -23.66
CA TRP A 280 28.02 -13.41 -23.20
C TRP A 280 28.30 -12.79 -21.82
N MET A 281 29.36 -13.21 -21.11
CA MET A 281 29.68 -12.79 -19.74
C MET A 281 31.18 -12.47 -19.62
N LEU A 282 31.52 -11.34 -18.97
CA LEU A 282 32.91 -10.91 -18.77
C LEU A 282 33.75 -12.03 -18.12
N GLY A 283 34.75 -12.54 -18.85
CA GLY A 283 35.81 -13.40 -18.31
C GLY A 283 35.49 -14.90 -18.20
N TYR A 284 34.65 -15.46 -19.09
CA TYR A 284 34.47 -16.92 -19.24
C TYR A 284 35.18 -17.46 -20.50
N GLU A 285 35.53 -18.74 -20.53
CA GLU A 285 35.94 -19.46 -21.76
C GLU A 285 34.79 -20.31 -22.34
N GLU A 286 33.71 -20.52 -21.56
CA GLU A 286 32.52 -21.31 -21.94
C GLU A 286 31.23 -20.46 -21.98
N ALA A 287 30.25 -20.90 -22.79
CA ALA A 287 28.98 -20.20 -23.00
C ALA A 287 28.10 -20.11 -21.74
N GLY A 288 28.10 -18.95 -21.07
CA GLY A 288 27.19 -18.60 -19.98
C GLY A 288 25.80 -18.13 -20.45
N GLU A 289 24.85 -17.95 -19.52
CA GLU A 289 23.54 -17.38 -19.85
C GLU A 289 23.66 -15.90 -20.25
N LYS A 290 22.86 -15.46 -21.23
CA LYS A 290 22.84 -14.05 -21.66
C LYS A 290 22.38 -13.13 -20.52
N PRO A 291 23.15 -12.11 -20.13
CA PRO A 291 22.82 -11.27 -18.98
C PRO A 291 21.50 -10.52 -19.12
N GLU A 292 20.76 -10.46 -18.02
CA GLU A 292 19.45 -9.84 -17.89
C GLU A 292 19.43 -8.76 -16.80
N SER A 293 18.92 -7.58 -17.17
CA SER A 293 18.78 -6.45 -16.26
C SER A 293 17.47 -6.56 -15.46
N VAL A 294 17.57 -6.61 -14.13
CA VAL A 294 16.44 -6.69 -13.19
C VAL A 294 16.69 -5.85 -11.94
N THR A 295 15.62 -5.32 -11.36
CA THR A 295 15.70 -4.54 -10.11
C THR A 295 16.46 -5.31 -9.04
N THR A 296 17.45 -4.65 -8.44
CA THR A 296 18.28 -5.20 -7.37
C THR A 296 17.75 -4.74 -6.03
N TYR A 297 17.45 -5.68 -5.13
CA TYR A 297 17.01 -5.43 -3.76
C TYR A 297 18.15 -5.78 -2.80
N ALA A 298 18.77 -4.75 -2.24
CA ALA A 298 19.83 -4.88 -1.26
C ALA A 298 19.24 -4.89 0.16
N TYR A 299 19.52 -5.94 0.92
CA TYR A 299 18.99 -6.15 2.27
C TYR A 299 20.13 -6.21 3.29
N ALA A 300 20.03 -5.37 4.31
CA ALA A 300 20.76 -5.48 5.57
C ALA A 300 19.77 -5.69 6.72
N HIS A 301 20.20 -6.33 7.80
CA HIS A 301 19.33 -6.59 8.96
C HIS A 301 19.43 -5.45 9.98
N ALA A 302 18.31 -4.79 10.27
CA ALA A 302 18.26 -3.55 11.05
C ALA A 302 19.02 -2.37 10.39
N GLY A 303 19.34 -2.50 9.09
CA GLY A 303 20.15 -1.53 8.36
C GLY A 303 19.52 -0.14 8.22
N SER A 304 18.20 0.00 8.43
CA SER A 304 17.54 1.33 8.44
C SER A 304 18.10 2.30 9.49
N ARG A 305 18.78 1.77 10.51
CA ARG A 305 19.40 2.52 11.60
C ARG A 305 20.93 2.66 11.47
N TYR A 306 21.55 1.79 10.68
CA TYR A 306 23.00 1.61 10.64
C TYR A 306 23.53 1.57 9.21
N ASP A 307 23.51 0.42 8.55
CA ASP A 307 24.15 0.16 7.26
C ASP A 307 23.69 1.11 6.15
N HIS A 308 22.37 1.33 6.07
CA HIS A 308 21.80 2.22 5.06
C HIS A 308 22.21 3.67 5.29
N VAL A 309 22.51 4.07 6.53
CA VAL A 309 22.96 5.44 6.83
C VAL A 309 24.39 5.64 6.31
N LEU A 310 25.25 4.63 6.46
CA LEU A 310 26.62 4.64 5.92
C LEU A 310 26.60 4.69 4.39
N ILE A 311 25.82 3.81 3.75
CA ILE A 311 25.63 3.79 2.30
C ILE A 311 25.05 5.11 1.82
N TYR A 312 24.03 5.66 2.49
CA TYR A 312 23.44 6.94 2.11
C TYR A 312 24.48 8.07 2.13
N GLY A 313 25.32 8.13 3.16
CA GLY A 313 26.42 9.08 3.24
C GLY A 313 27.39 8.94 2.06
N GLU A 314 27.74 7.70 1.71
CA GLU A 314 28.66 7.42 0.61
C GLU A 314 28.05 7.74 -0.77
N MET A 315 26.78 7.39 -0.99
CA MET A 315 26.05 7.78 -2.19
C MET A 315 26.06 9.29 -2.40
N LEU A 316 25.89 10.08 -1.33
CA LEU A 316 25.96 11.54 -1.42
C LEU A 316 27.36 12.03 -1.79
N ARG A 317 28.43 11.42 -1.25
CA ARG A 317 29.82 11.73 -1.65
C ARG A 317 30.06 11.45 -3.12
N MET A 318 29.49 10.36 -3.63
CA MET A 318 29.55 9.99 -5.05
C MET A 318 28.63 10.84 -5.95
N GLY A 319 27.89 11.82 -5.41
CA GLY A 319 26.96 12.66 -6.15
C GLY A 319 25.62 11.99 -6.51
N VAL A 320 25.32 10.82 -5.95
CA VAL A 320 24.09 10.07 -6.17
C VAL A 320 23.05 10.46 -5.12
N ARG A 321 21.86 10.90 -5.56
CA ARG A 321 20.74 11.29 -4.69
C ARG A 321 19.60 10.27 -4.78
N PRO A 322 19.46 9.33 -3.83
CA PRO A 322 18.38 8.36 -3.85
C PRO A 322 17.03 8.96 -3.42
N GLU A 323 15.94 8.32 -3.84
CA GLU A 323 14.62 8.56 -3.25
C GLU A 323 14.52 7.84 -1.90
N LEU A 324 13.93 8.48 -0.89
CA LEU A 324 13.92 7.98 0.48
C LEU A 324 12.50 7.79 1.00
N ILE A 325 12.24 6.63 1.62
CA ILE A 325 11.08 6.39 2.47
C ILE A 325 11.59 6.28 3.90
N ARG A 326 11.06 7.12 4.80
CA ARG A 326 11.56 7.26 6.17
C ARG A 326 10.45 7.10 7.21
N GLN A 327 10.83 6.62 8.39
CA GLN A 327 10.02 6.68 9.59
C GLN A 327 10.87 7.30 10.70
N GLY A 328 10.65 8.59 10.97
CA GLY A 328 11.58 9.39 11.76
C GLY A 328 12.98 9.35 11.13
N ASN A 329 13.98 8.92 11.90
CA ASN A 329 15.37 8.78 11.44
C ASN A 329 15.67 7.44 10.77
N HIS A 330 14.72 6.49 10.71
CA HIS A 330 14.94 5.20 10.08
C HIS A 330 14.75 5.28 8.56
N LEU A 331 15.75 4.83 7.80
CA LEU A 331 15.70 4.73 6.33
C LEU A 331 15.05 3.39 5.92
N LEU A 332 13.72 3.38 5.81
CA LEU A 332 12.95 2.16 5.51
C LEU A 332 13.22 1.63 4.09
N GLU A 333 13.31 2.55 3.13
CA GLU A 333 13.68 2.23 1.75
C GLU A 333 14.54 3.37 1.19
N MET A 334 15.63 3.02 0.52
CA MET A 334 16.37 3.97 -0.32
C MET A 334 16.40 3.44 -1.74
N LYS A 335 16.09 4.30 -2.71
CA LYS A 335 16.00 3.91 -4.11
C LYS A 335 16.96 4.72 -4.95
N ALA A 336 18.05 4.08 -5.37
CA ALA A 336 19.00 4.62 -6.31
C ALA A 336 18.43 4.49 -7.73
N ARG A 337 17.85 5.57 -8.26
CA ARG A 337 17.39 5.58 -9.66
C ARG A 337 18.59 5.64 -10.59
N LYS A 338 18.57 4.83 -11.63
CA LYS A 338 19.51 4.94 -12.75
C LYS A 338 18.88 5.61 -13.96
N THR A 339 19.72 6.29 -14.72
CA THR A 339 19.42 6.87 -16.04
C THR A 339 19.82 5.85 -17.12
N GLY A 340 18.97 5.63 -18.12
CA GLY A 340 19.29 4.79 -19.29
C GLY A 340 18.79 3.33 -19.22
N VAL A 341 19.66 2.38 -19.60
CA VAL A 341 19.34 0.94 -19.84
C VAL A 341 19.28 0.13 -18.53
N TYR A 342 19.87 0.63 -17.46
CA TYR A 342 20.02 -0.10 -16.20
C TYR A 342 18.79 -0.04 -15.30
N THR A 343 18.59 -1.10 -14.52
CA THR A 343 17.49 -1.17 -13.55
C THR A 343 17.87 -0.53 -12.21
N THR A 344 16.85 -0.29 -11.39
CA THR A 344 16.97 0.41 -10.11
C THR A 344 17.58 -0.48 -9.02
N THR A 345 18.45 0.07 -8.18
CA THR A 345 18.87 -0.54 -6.90
C THR A 345 18.02 0.00 -5.75
N VAL A 346 17.47 -0.90 -4.94
CA VAL A 346 16.56 -0.60 -3.83
C VAL A 346 17.13 -1.19 -2.55
N PHE A 347 17.44 -0.36 -1.56
CA PHE A 347 17.90 -0.77 -0.24
C PHE A 347 16.71 -0.90 0.70
N ARG A 348 16.63 -2.01 1.44
CA ARG A 348 15.53 -2.30 2.37
C ARG A 348 16.02 -3.01 3.60
N ASP A 349 15.36 -2.73 4.72
CA ASP A 349 15.70 -3.31 6.01
C ASP A 349 14.92 -4.61 6.22
N SER A 350 15.64 -5.74 6.30
CA SER A 350 15.00 -7.05 6.49
C SER A 350 14.30 -7.17 7.84
N TYR A 351 14.71 -6.39 8.86
CA TYR A 351 14.05 -6.34 10.17
C TYR A 351 12.60 -5.82 10.07
N LYS A 352 12.29 -5.03 9.04
CA LYS A 352 10.92 -4.56 8.79
C LYS A 352 10.02 -5.66 8.22
N LEU A 353 10.60 -6.72 7.67
CA LEU A 353 9.90 -7.92 7.21
C LEU A 353 9.92 -9.03 8.28
N ILE A 354 11.01 -9.13 9.04
CA ILE A 354 11.24 -10.16 10.05
C ILE A 354 11.72 -9.47 11.34
N PRO A 355 10.81 -9.03 12.23
CA PRO A 355 11.14 -8.17 13.39
C PRO A 355 11.68 -8.97 14.59
N ILE A 356 12.67 -9.83 14.38
CA ILE A 356 13.37 -10.58 15.42
C ILE A 356 14.89 -10.41 15.25
N LYS A 357 15.68 -10.67 16.31
CA LYS A 357 17.15 -10.65 16.21
C LYS A 357 17.64 -11.68 15.19
N LEU A 358 18.68 -11.35 14.43
CA LEU A 358 19.30 -12.24 13.44
C LEU A 358 19.69 -13.61 14.03
N ALA A 359 20.28 -13.64 15.22
CA ALA A 359 20.66 -14.87 15.93
C ALA A 359 19.48 -15.83 16.16
N ASN A 360 18.25 -15.32 16.20
CA ASN A 360 17.06 -16.14 16.40
C ASN A 360 16.53 -16.74 15.09
N PHE A 361 17.06 -16.37 13.92
CA PHE A 361 16.54 -16.85 12.63
C PHE A 361 16.69 -18.37 12.50
N VAL A 362 17.86 -18.91 12.85
CA VAL A 362 18.16 -20.35 12.79
C VAL A 362 17.10 -21.15 13.54
N LYS A 363 16.86 -20.78 14.81
CA LYS A 363 15.82 -21.40 15.64
C LYS A 363 14.39 -21.14 15.14
N THR A 364 14.08 -19.92 14.71
CA THR A 364 12.72 -19.52 14.34
C THR A 364 12.25 -20.22 13.07
N PHE A 365 13.15 -20.36 12.10
CA PHE A 365 12.84 -20.89 10.78
C PHE A 365 13.28 -22.35 10.60
N GLY A 366 13.97 -22.94 11.59
CA GLY A 366 14.58 -24.27 11.47
C GLY A 366 15.56 -24.32 10.31
N LEU A 367 16.48 -23.34 10.24
CA LEU A 367 17.44 -23.25 9.14
C LEU A 367 18.56 -24.26 9.37
N GLU A 368 18.81 -25.09 8.36
CA GLU A 368 19.97 -25.96 8.27
C GLU A 368 20.99 -25.24 7.38
N ILE A 369 22.03 -24.68 7.99
CA ILE A 369 23.11 -23.97 7.30
C ILE A 369 24.40 -24.70 7.64
N GLU A 370 25.14 -25.12 6.63
CA GLU A 370 26.38 -25.86 6.82
C GLU A 370 27.40 -25.04 7.63
N GLY A 371 27.95 -25.64 8.69
CA GLY A 371 28.93 -25.00 9.57
C GLY A 371 28.37 -23.94 10.53
N VAL A 372 27.06 -23.77 10.64
CA VAL A 372 26.41 -22.77 11.49
C VAL A 372 25.40 -23.42 12.44
N ASP A 373 25.90 -23.94 13.58
CA ASP A 373 25.03 -24.44 14.65
C ASP A 373 24.42 -23.30 15.48
N ASN A 374 25.21 -22.25 15.73
CA ASN A 374 24.81 -21.04 16.45
C ASN A 374 25.61 -19.83 15.92
N LYS A 375 25.09 -18.62 16.16
CA LYS A 375 25.82 -17.38 15.87
C LYS A 375 27.11 -17.32 16.71
N LYS A 376 28.24 -17.06 16.06
CA LYS A 376 29.58 -16.94 16.67
C LYS A 376 29.70 -15.67 17.52
N TYR A 377 30.66 -15.62 18.44
CA TYR A 377 31.00 -14.40 19.20
C TYR A 377 32.18 -13.68 18.55
N PHE A 378 32.13 -12.34 18.49
CA PHE A 378 33.15 -11.52 17.84
C PHE A 378 33.75 -10.47 18.79
N PRO A 379 35.08 -10.30 18.85
CA PRO A 379 35.75 -9.35 19.73
C PRO A 379 35.73 -7.93 19.14
N HIS A 380 34.58 -7.26 19.25
CA HIS A 380 34.36 -5.94 18.64
C HIS A 380 35.43 -4.88 19.00
N LYS A 381 35.97 -4.86 20.22
CA LYS A 381 37.03 -3.89 20.60
C LYS A 381 38.41 -4.27 20.09
N PHE A 382 38.63 -5.54 19.74
CA PHE A 382 39.87 -5.99 19.11
C PHE A 382 39.89 -5.63 17.62
N ASN A 383 38.72 -5.33 17.02
CA ASN A 383 38.58 -4.93 15.62
C ASN A 383 39.15 -3.54 15.35
N LYS A 384 40.46 -3.52 15.07
CA LYS A 384 41.33 -2.35 15.04
C LYS A 384 42.35 -2.48 13.92
N ALA A 385 42.69 -1.36 13.29
CA ALA A 385 43.64 -1.40 12.18
C ALA A 385 45.04 -1.87 12.59
N GLU A 386 45.41 -1.59 13.85
CA GLU A 386 46.65 -2.02 14.48
C GLU A 386 46.75 -3.55 14.64
N ASN A 387 45.60 -4.24 14.63
CA ASN A 387 45.49 -5.67 14.87
C ASN A 387 45.30 -6.49 13.57
N TYR A 388 45.26 -5.85 12.40
CA TYR A 388 45.15 -6.57 11.14
C TYR A 388 46.42 -7.39 10.86
N GLY A 389 46.23 -8.64 10.46
CA GLY A 389 47.33 -9.61 10.28
C GLY A 389 47.96 -10.12 11.58
N THR A 390 47.44 -9.73 12.75
CA THR A 390 47.90 -10.27 14.03
C THR A 390 47.35 -11.67 14.23
N VAL A 391 48.26 -12.62 14.47
CA VAL A 391 47.96 -14.00 14.87
C VAL A 391 48.26 -14.14 16.36
N LEU A 392 47.28 -14.61 17.11
CA LEU A 392 47.38 -14.93 18.53
C LEU A 392 47.27 -16.44 18.73
N ASP A 393 48.03 -16.97 19.68
CA ASP A 393 47.92 -18.38 20.09
C ASP A 393 46.65 -18.64 20.93
N THR A 394 46.02 -17.58 21.44
CA THR A 394 44.82 -17.63 22.29
C THR A 394 43.78 -16.64 21.81
N LEU A 395 42.53 -16.79 22.25
CA LEU A 395 41.51 -15.78 22.01
C LEU A 395 41.89 -14.40 22.59
N PRO A 396 41.41 -13.29 21.98
CA PRO A 396 41.53 -11.95 22.55
C PRO A 396 40.95 -11.87 23.95
N PRO A 397 41.38 -10.90 24.78
CA PRO A 397 40.83 -10.69 26.11
C PRO A 397 39.29 -10.66 26.11
N MET A 398 38.67 -11.30 27.10
CA MET A 398 37.21 -11.38 27.25
C MET A 398 36.52 -10.01 27.17
N GLU A 399 37.16 -8.96 27.67
CA GLU A 399 36.64 -7.59 27.62
C GLU A 399 36.46 -7.01 26.21
N ASP A 400 37.17 -7.56 25.23
CA ASP A 400 37.08 -7.12 23.83
C ASP A 400 35.81 -7.61 23.13
N TYR A 401 35.17 -8.64 23.69
CA TYR A 401 33.86 -9.15 23.26
C TYR A 401 32.69 -8.36 23.86
N TYR A 402 32.96 -7.34 24.68
CA TYR A 402 31.94 -6.50 25.31
C TYR A 402 30.88 -7.27 26.13
N PRO A 403 31.28 -8.09 27.12
CA PRO A 403 30.36 -8.93 27.90
C PRO A 403 29.30 -8.12 28.67
N GLY A 404 29.58 -6.85 28.99
CA GLY A 404 28.62 -5.93 29.61
C GLY A 404 27.41 -5.58 28.74
N GLY A 405 27.48 -5.79 27.42
CA GLY A 405 26.36 -5.59 26.50
C GLY A 405 25.41 -6.80 26.38
N LEU A 406 25.79 -7.96 26.93
CA LEU A 406 25.00 -9.18 26.87
C LEU A 406 24.00 -9.26 28.03
N PHE A 407 22.81 -9.82 27.77
CA PHE A 407 21.87 -10.13 28.85
C PHE A 407 22.44 -11.23 29.76
N PRO A 408 22.07 -11.30 31.04
CA PRO A 408 22.69 -12.24 32.00
C PRO A 408 22.74 -13.71 31.52
N ALA A 409 21.67 -14.19 30.85
CA ALA A 409 21.63 -15.55 30.32
C ALA A 409 22.50 -15.76 29.06
N GLU A 410 22.61 -14.74 28.20
CA GLU A 410 23.52 -14.78 27.03
C GLU A 410 24.97 -14.65 27.48
N ARG A 411 25.23 -13.82 28.49
CA ARG A 411 26.54 -13.63 29.11
C ARG A 411 27.10 -14.92 29.71
N ALA A 412 26.28 -15.67 30.46
CA ALA A 412 26.73 -16.95 31.03
C ALA A 412 27.14 -17.97 29.96
N LYS A 413 26.41 -18.01 28.83
CA LYS A 413 26.77 -18.86 27.68
C LYS A 413 28.05 -18.40 27.00
N PHE A 414 28.24 -17.09 26.89
CA PHE A 414 29.47 -16.51 26.35
C PHE A 414 30.67 -16.83 27.24
N GLU A 415 30.56 -16.64 28.56
CA GLU A 415 31.64 -16.93 29.52
C GLU A 415 32.04 -18.41 29.46
N GLN A 416 31.05 -19.31 29.44
CA GLN A 416 31.31 -20.74 29.26
C GLN A 416 32.03 -21.05 27.93
N TRP A 417 31.53 -20.53 26.81
CA TRP A 417 32.17 -20.71 25.51
C TRP A 417 33.60 -20.16 25.48
N TYR A 418 33.82 -19.00 26.09
CA TYR A 418 35.13 -18.36 26.14
C TYR A 418 36.13 -19.23 26.92
N ASP A 419 35.74 -19.76 28.07
CA ASP A 419 36.61 -20.62 28.88
C ASP A 419 36.95 -21.93 28.16
N GLU A 420 35.99 -22.51 27.44
CA GLU A 420 36.19 -23.74 26.64
C GLU A 420 37.10 -23.51 25.41
N ASN A 421 37.11 -22.30 24.83
CA ASN A 421 37.82 -22.01 23.58
C ASN A 421 39.04 -21.10 23.78
N ARG A 422 39.40 -20.75 25.02
CA ARG A 422 40.44 -19.76 25.34
C ARG A 422 41.80 -20.05 24.68
N GLU A 423 42.17 -21.32 24.57
CA GLU A 423 43.45 -21.77 24.01
C GLU A 423 43.40 -22.01 22.50
N THR A 424 42.32 -21.62 21.83
CA THR A 424 42.23 -21.68 20.38
C THR A 424 42.96 -20.49 19.75
N GLY A 425 43.71 -20.75 18.67
CA GLY A 425 44.39 -19.71 17.91
C GLY A 425 43.39 -18.73 17.28
N PHE A 426 43.78 -17.46 17.21
CA PHE A 426 42.94 -16.38 16.71
C PHE A 426 43.69 -15.53 15.69
N GLU A 427 43.12 -15.38 14.51
CA GLU A 427 43.58 -14.45 13.48
C GLU A 427 42.43 -13.52 13.11
N LEU A 428 42.60 -12.20 13.34
CA LEU A 428 41.51 -11.24 13.18
C LEU A 428 40.95 -11.24 11.74
N ASN A 429 41.82 -11.31 10.73
CA ASN A 429 41.45 -11.23 9.32
C ASN A 429 40.53 -12.40 8.90
N GLU A 430 40.76 -13.59 9.44
CA GLU A 430 39.93 -14.76 9.15
C GLU A 430 38.65 -14.74 9.98
N VAL A 431 38.74 -14.40 11.27
CA VAL A 431 37.58 -14.42 12.16
C VAL A 431 36.54 -13.36 11.77
N ILE A 432 36.96 -12.16 11.34
CA ILE A 432 36.04 -11.13 10.87
C ILE A 432 35.34 -11.54 9.56
N ALA A 433 36.05 -12.23 8.67
CA ALA A 433 35.50 -12.72 7.41
C ALA A 433 34.46 -13.81 7.65
N ASP A 434 34.80 -14.80 8.46
CA ASP A 434 33.91 -15.91 8.83
C ASP A 434 32.67 -15.44 9.63
N TYR A 435 32.86 -14.49 10.56
CA TYR A 435 31.75 -13.89 11.33
C TYR A 435 30.76 -13.17 10.42
N CYS A 436 31.27 -12.27 9.56
CA CYS A 436 30.42 -11.46 8.67
C CYS A 436 29.75 -12.34 7.59
N LYS A 437 30.46 -13.34 7.05
CA LYS A 437 29.88 -14.36 6.16
C LYS A 437 28.71 -15.08 6.84
N THR A 438 28.91 -15.55 8.07
CA THR A 438 27.89 -16.27 8.84
C THR A 438 26.63 -15.43 9.03
N ASP A 439 26.77 -14.16 9.41
CA ASP A 439 25.63 -13.25 9.61
C ASP A 439 24.83 -13.02 8.32
N VAL A 440 25.52 -12.79 7.19
CA VAL A 440 24.87 -12.60 5.90
C VAL A 440 24.20 -13.89 5.40
N GLN A 441 24.79 -15.06 5.64
CA GLN A 441 24.16 -16.35 5.33
C GLN A 441 22.89 -16.54 6.14
N ILE A 442 22.92 -16.33 7.47
CA ILE A 442 21.71 -16.41 8.31
C ILE A 442 20.62 -15.47 7.80
N LEU A 443 21.00 -14.23 7.43
CA LEU A 443 20.07 -13.24 6.87
C LEU A 443 19.46 -13.73 5.54
N ALA A 444 20.28 -14.21 4.61
CA ALA A 444 19.85 -14.69 3.31
C ALA A 444 18.90 -15.88 3.45
N HIS A 445 19.28 -16.91 4.21
CA HIS A 445 18.45 -18.09 4.48
C HIS A 445 17.12 -17.70 5.16
N GLY A 446 17.15 -16.80 6.15
CA GLY A 446 15.94 -16.35 6.82
C GLY A 446 14.98 -15.60 5.90
N LEU A 447 15.48 -14.67 5.07
CA LEU A 447 14.60 -13.93 4.16
C LEU A 447 14.08 -14.80 3.01
N VAL A 448 14.90 -15.72 2.47
CA VAL A 448 14.46 -16.69 1.46
C VAL A 448 13.39 -17.61 2.04
N LYS A 449 13.57 -18.13 3.25
CA LYS A 449 12.57 -18.96 3.92
C LYS A 449 11.28 -18.19 4.20
N MET A 450 11.37 -16.97 4.73
CA MET A 450 10.21 -16.09 4.91
C MET A 450 9.47 -15.84 3.59
N ARG A 451 10.20 -15.60 2.50
CA ARG A 451 9.62 -15.42 1.17
C ARG A 451 8.89 -16.68 0.70
N GLN A 452 9.50 -17.85 0.84
CA GLN A 452 8.88 -19.14 0.46
C GLN A 452 7.58 -19.39 1.25
N LEU A 453 7.64 -19.26 2.57
CA LEU A 453 6.49 -19.42 3.47
C LEU A 453 5.36 -18.43 3.17
N PHE A 454 5.71 -17.17 2.92
CA PHE A 454 4.69 -16.16 2.59
C PHE A 454 4.09 -16.41 1.19
N LEU A 455 4.90 -16.82 0.21
CA LEU A 455 4.42 -17.16 -1.13
C LEU A 455 3.48 -18.38 -1.12
N SER A 456 3.80 -19.42 -0.35
CA SER A 456 2.96 -20.63 -0.27
C SER A 456 1.58 -20.32 0.31
N GLU A 457 1.51 -19.45 1.32
CA GLU A 457 0.25 -19.10 1.98
C GLU A 457 -0.55 -18.03 1.23
N THR A 458 0.11 -17.03 0.65
CA THR A 458 -0.55 -15.82 0.13
C THR A 458 -0.53 -15.68 -1.39
N ARG A 459 0.31 -16.46 -2.09
CA ARG A 459 0.66 -16.29 -3.51
C ARG A 459 1.26 -14.92 -3.85
N HIS A 460 1.69 -14.15 -2.84
CA HIS A 460 2.42 -12.90 -3.00
C HIS A 460 3.86 -13.04 -2.57
N ASP A 461 4.72 -12.29 -3.23
CA ASP A 461 6.10 -12.17 -2.82
C ASP A 461 6.21 -11.09 -1.74
N ILE A 462 6.54 -11.46 -0.51
CA ILE A 462 6.70 -10.51 0.60
C ILE A 462 7.75 -9.44 0.31
N THR A 463 8.73 -9.73 -0.56
CA THR A 463 9.75 -8.77 -0.98
C THR A 463 9.21 -7.70 -1.94
N ASP A 464 7.94 -7.75 -2.35
CA ASP A 464 7.28 -6.59 -2.98
C ASP A 464 6.93 -5.50 -1.96
N SER A 465 6.98 -5.82 -0.67
CA SER A 465 6.62 -4.95 0.44
C SER A 465 7.86 -4.45 1.19
N VAL A 466 7.75 -3.25 1.75
CA VAL A 466 8.81 -2.64 2.58
C VAL A 466 8.73 -3.15 4.02
N THR A 467 7.53 -3.40 4.50
CA THR A 467 7.25 -3.82 5.88
C THR A 467 6.29 -5.01 5.90
N ILE A 468 6.38 -5.86 6.94
CA ILE A 468 5.47 -7.00 7.12
C ILE A 468 4.00 -6.55 7.16
N PRO A 469 3.58 -5.45 7.85
CA PRO A 469 2.19 -5.01 7.80
C PRO A 469 1.77 -4.61 6.38
N SER A 470 2.66 -4.04 5.56
CA SER A 470 2.32 -3.73 4.15
C SER A 470 2.17 -5.00 3.29
N GLY A 471 2.91 -6.07 3.61
CA GLY A 471 2.71 -7.40 3.01
C GLY A 471 1.35 -7.99 3.40
N CYS A 472 1.05 -8.00 4.71
CA CYS A 472 -0.23 -8.45 5.25
C CYS A 472 -1.40 -7.67 4.65
N MET A 473 -1.28 -6.35 4.55
CA MET A 473 -2.28 -5.47 3.95
C MET A 473 -2.57 -5.83 2.50
N LYS A 474 -1.53 -6.06 1.68
CA LYS A 474 -1.72 -6.48 0.28
C LYS A 474 -2.48 -7.80 0.17
N TYR A 475 -2.16 -8.77 1.03
CA TYR A 475 -2.84 -10.05 1.05
C TYR A 475 -4.29 -9.92 1.55
N TRP A 476 -4.52 -9.16 2.62
CA TRP A 476 -5.86 -8.90 3.17
C TRP A 476 -6.78 -8.25 2.15
N VAL A 477 -6.31 -7.17 1.51
CA VAL A 477 -7.08 -6.45 0.45
C VAL A 477 -7.40 -7.38 -0.70
N GLN A 478 -6.47 -8.28 -1.07
CA GLN A 478 -6.76 -9.29 -2.08
C GLN A 478 -7.86 -10.25 -1.60
N LEU A 479 -7.73 -10.85 -0.41
CA LEU A 479 -8.71 -11.81 0.12
C LEU A 479 -10.12 -11.22 0.21
N ALA A 480 -10.24 -9.99 0.74
CA ALA A 480 -11.51 -9.29 0.89
C ALA A 480 -12.27 -9.12 -0.45
N HIS A 481 -11.56 -9.22 -1.58
CA HIS A 481 -12.13 -8.97 -2.90
C HIS A 481 -11.89 -10.12 -3.92
N TYR A 482 -11.21 -11.20 -3.53
CA TYR A 482 -10.78 -12.29 -4.43
C TYR A 482 -11.96 -13.08 -4.99
N GLY A 483 -13.03 -13.27 -4.21
CA GLY A 483 -14.25 -13.94 -4.68
C GLY A 483 -14.99 -13.20 -5.80
N LYS A 484 -14.59 -11.97 -6.14
CA LYS A 484 -15.24 -11.11 -7.14
C LYS A 484 -14.34 -10.75 -8.33
N GLU A 485 -13.12 -11.30 -8.45
CA GLU A 485 -12.08 -10.88 -9.43
C GLU A 485 -11.87 -9.35 -9.49
N ARG A 486 -12.04 -8.70 -8.34
CA ARG A 486 -12.13 -7.26 -8.20
C ARG A 486 -11.18 -6.82 -7.10
N VAL A 487 -10.69 -5.60 -7.15
CA VAL A 487 -9.93 -4.96 -6.07
C VAL A 487 -10.62 -3.63 -5.78
N ALA A 488 -11.01 -3.39 -4.55
CA ALA A 488 -11.54 -2.09 -4.18
C ALA A 488 -10.40 -1.05 -4.24
N ILE A 489 -10.69 0.12 -4.78
CA ILE A 489 -9.69 1.20 -4.89
C ILE A 489 -9.54 1.81 -3.51
N ILE A 490 -8.42 1.57 -2.83
CA ILE A 490 -8.05 2.29 -1.61
C ILE A 490 -7.65 3.72 -2.03
N PRO A 491 -8.44 4.76 -1.71
CA PRO A 491 -8.02 6.14 -1.94
C PRO A 491 -6.82 6.47 -1.06
N HIS A 492 -5.99 7.45 -1.47
CA HIS A 492 -4.80 7.94 -0.74
C HIS A 492 -5.03 8.35 0.73
N LEU A 493 -6.28 8.39 1.20
CA LEU A 493 -6.68 8.70 2.58
C LEU A 493 -7.70 7.68 3.14
N GLY A 494 -7.68 6.44 2.64
CA GLY A 494 -8.68 5.43 2.99
C GLY A 494 -10.02 5.62 2.26
N TYR A 495 -10.95 4.67 2.43
CA TYR A 495 -12.19 4.58 1.64
C TYR A 495 -13.16 5.77 1.82
N GLU A 496 -12.90 6.71 2.74
CA GLU A 496 -13.85 7.78 3.04
C GLU A 496 -13.18 9.15 3.20
N LYS A 497 -13.41 10.02 2.21
CA LYS A 497 -13.37 11.50 2.38
C LYS A 497 -14.76 12.07 2.70
N ARG A 498 -15.67 11.31 3.31
CA ARG A 498 -17.03 11.81 3.64
C ARG A 498 -17.48 11.26 4.99
N GLY A 499 -17.52 12.17 5.97
CA GLY A 499 -18.07 11.96 7.32
C GLY A 499 -17.00 11.64 8.36
N LYS A 500 -16.83 12.53 9.36
CA LYS A 500 -16.19 12.19 10.64
C LYS A 500 -17.25 11.73 11.64
N GLN A 501 -18.20 10.89 11.20
CA GLN A 501 -19.30 10.48 12.05
C GLN A 501 -18.81 9.37 13.00
N SER A 502 -19.14 9.48 14.28
CA SER A 502 -18.74 8.49 15.27
C SER A 502 -19.48 7.16 15.07
N THR A 503 -18.85 6.06 15.44
CA THR A 503 -19.46 4.71 15.40
C THR A 503 -20.74 4.66 16.24
N ILE A 504 -20.70 5.27 17.43
CA ILE A 504 -21.86 5.38 18.33
C ILE A 504 -23.01 6.19 17.71
N ALA A 505 -22.74 7.32 17.05
CA ALA A 505 -23.76 8.14 16.41
C ALA A 505 -24.49 7.36 15.31
N ARG A 506 -23.73 6.65 14.48
CA ARG A 506 -24.30 5.89 13.37
C ARG A 506 -25.13 4.69 13.84
N LYS A 507 -24.64 3.95 14.83
CA LYS A 507 -25.40 2.83 15.43
C LYS A 507 -26.67 3.33 16.10
N TYR A 508 -26.61 4.47 16.79
CA TYR A 508 -27.78 5.12 17.38
C TYR A 508 -28.82 5.52 16.32
N LEU A 509 -28.41 6.18 15.25
CA LEU A 509 -29.34 6.60 14.18
C LEU A 509 -30.02 5.42 13.48
N LYS A 510 -29.34 4.27 13.36
CA LYS A 510 -29.96 3.04 12.86
C LYS A 510 -31.04 2.52 13.80
N TRP A 511 -30.74 2.48 15.10
CA TRP A 511 -31.69 2.06 16.11
C TRP A 511 -32.92 2.99 16.11
N ARG A 512 -32.70 4.32 16.13
CA ARG A 512 -33.77 5.31 16.00
C ARG A 512 -34.59 5.16 14.72
N ALA A 513 -33.93 4.94 13.58
CA ALA A 513 -34.63 4.75 12.32
C ALA A 513 -35.55 3.52 12.35
N GLN A 514 -35.13 2.45 13.04
CA GLN A 514 -35.92 1.24 13.17
C GLN A 514 -37.10 1.44 14.13
N GLU A 515 -36.91 2.11 15.26
CA GLU A 515 -38.01 2.41 16.20
C GLU A 515 -39.05 3.32 15.55
N GLU A 516 -38.64 4.43 14.93
CA GLU A 516 -39.56 5.37 14.28
C GLU A 516 -40.35 4.74 13.14
N LEU A 517 -39.73 3.80 12.40
CA LEU A 517 -40.41 3.05 11.35
C LEU A 517 -41.43 2.06 11.93
N GLN A 518 -41.13 1.44 13.07
CA GLN A 518 -42.01 0.45 13.72
C GLN A 518 -43.19 1.10 14.44
N GLU A 519 -42.95 2.20 15.16
CA GLU A 519 -43.96 2.86 16.00
C GLU A 519 -44.79 3.88 15.21
N ASN A 520 -44.12 4.68 14.36
CA ASN A 520 -44.73 5.84 13.71
C ASN A 520 -44.81 5.71 12.18
N GLY A 521 -44.22 4.66 11.58
CA GLY A 521 -44.16 4.49 10.13
C GLY A 521 -43.32 5.57 9.42
N ARG A 522 -42.47 6.30 10.15
CA ARG A 522 -41.67 7.43 9.63
C ARG A 522 -40.29 6.94 9.21
N VAL A 523 -39.73 7.55 8.15
CA VAL A 523 -38.41 7.18 7.61
C VAL A 523 -37.36 8.23 8.02
N LEU A 524 -36.39 7.80 8.83
CA LEU A 524 -35.22 8.59 9.19
C LEU A 524 -34.09 8.39 8.17
N ARG A 525 -33.67 9.47 7.50
CA ARG A 525 -32.54 9.48 6.57
C ARG A 525 -31.23 9.76 7.32
N HIS A 526 -30.26 8.86 7.20
CA HIS A 526 -28.91 8.95 7.80
C HIS A 526 -27.82 8.53 6.78
N VAL A 527 -26.57 8.45 7.22
CA VAL A 527 -25.40 8.18 6.35
C VAL A 527 -25.49 6.89 5.51
N GLU A 528 -26.23 5.88 5.99
CA GLU A 528 -26.39 4.59 5.29
C GLU A 528 -27.71 4.44 4.56
N SER A 529 -28.61 5.42 4.66
CA SER A 529 -29.84 5.41 3.87
C SER A 529 -29.54 5.59 2.38
N PRO A 530 -30.40 5.10 1.47
CA PRO A 530 -30.28 5.39 0.04
C PRO A 530 -30.19 6.90 -0.23
N GLY A 531 -29.01 7.38 -0.63
CA GLY A 531 -28.72 8.81 -0.83
C GLY A 531 -27.86 9.48 0.26
N GLY A 532 -27.49 8.77 1.33
CA GLY A 532 -26.64 9.23 2.43
C GLY A 532 -27.26 10.37 3.26
N GLU A 533 -26.42 11.06 4.05
CA GLU A 533 -26.81 12.23 4.85
C GLU A 533 -27.58 13.28 4.04
N PHE A 534 -28.56 13.92 4.68
CA PHE A 534 -29.31 15.01 4.07
C PHE A 534 -28.45 16.27 3.99
N LYS A 535 -28.43 16.93 2.83
CA LYS A 535 -27.65 18.15 2.62
C LYS A 535 -28.53 19.38 2.68
N PHE A 536 -28.31 20.21 3.70
CA PHE A 536 -28.96 21.49 3.88
C PHE A 536 -27.95 22.64 3.76
N GLY A 537 -27.99 23.36 2.64
CA GLY A 537 -27.04 24.43 2.36
C GLY A 537 -25.59 23.91 2.34
N ASN A 538 -24.77 24.43 3.26
CA ASN A 538 -23.38 23.99 3.45
C ASN A 538 -23.22 22.88 4.50
N TYR A 539 -24.32 22.42 5.10
CA TYR A 539 -24.33 21.44 6.17
C TYR A 539 -24.79 20.07 5.65
N SER A 540 -24.14 19.02 6.14
CA SER A 540 -24.75 17.69 6.20
C SER A 540 -25.40 17.55 7.57
N LEU A 541 -26.61 16.99 7.61
CA LEU A 541 -27.29 16.61 8.85
C LEU A 541 -27.02 15.13 9.14
N ASP A 542 -26.77 14.78 10.40
CA ASP A 542 -26.48 13.39 10.79
C ASP A 542 -27.71 12.49 10.58
N GLY A 543 -28.89 12.99 10.99
CA GLY A 543 -30.20 12.41 10.72
C GLY A 543 -31.21 13.46 10.25
N MET A 544 -32.10 13.10 9.32
CA MET A 544 -33.21 13.95 8.88
C MET A 544 -34.47 13.10 8.71
N MET A 545 -35.58 13.53 9.32
CA MET A 545 -36.87 12.89 9.22
C MET A 545 -37.92 13.88 8.73
N GLU A 546 -38.66 13.48 7.70
CA GLU A 546 -39.82 14.23 7.22
C GLU A 546 -41.01 14.00 8.15
N ARG A 547 -41.67 15.09 8.57
CA ARG A 547 -42.84 15.05 9.46
C ARG A 547 -43.97 15.85 8.81
N PRO A 548 -44.68 15.26 7.83
CA PRO A 548 -45.69 15.98 7.04
C PRO A 548 -46.90 16.44 7.86
N ASP A 549 -47.10 15.85 9.03
CA ASP A 549 -48.13 16.17 10.02
C ASP A 549 -47.70 17.25 11.04
N GLU A 550 -46.48 17.77 10.94
CA GLU A 550 -45.92 18.78 11.84
C GLU A 550 -45.42 20.01 11.06
N ASP A 551 -45.31 21.16 11.73
CA ASP A 551 -44.90 22.43 11.09
C ASP A 551 -43.45 22.41 10.55
N LYS A 552 -42.59 21.54 11.11
CA LYS A 552 -41.18 21.43 10.74
C LYS A 552 -40.72 19.98 10.66
N ASN A 553 -39.83 19.68 9.71
CA ASN A 553 -39.09 18.42 9.68
C ASN A 553 -38.07 18.35 10.83
N LEU A 554 -37.70 17.13 11.25
CA LEU A 554 -36.73 16.91 12.34
C LEU A 554 -35.32 16.72 11.79
N ALA A 555 -34.36 17.44 12.35
CA ALA A 555 -32.93 17.25 12.16
C ALA A 555 -32.31 16.71 13.46
N ILE A 556 -31.67 15.55 13.38
CA ILE A 556 -30.97 14.94 14.52
C ILE A 556 -29.47 15.16 14.33
N GLU A 557 -28.81 15.70 15.34
CA GLU A 557 -27.37 15.95 15.39
C GLU A 557 -26.76 15.19 16.56
N VAL A 558 -25.78 14.32 16.30
CA VAL A 558 -25.14 13.52 17.34
C VAL A 558 -23.72 14.00 17.60
N ASN A 559 -23.53 14.69 18.71
CA ASN A 559 -22.29 15.36 19.06
C ASN A 559 -21.40 14.49 19.95
N GLY A 560 -20.20 14.20 19.47
CA GLY A 560 -19.13 13.61 20.29
C GLY A 560 -18.66 14.57 21.39
N CYS A 561 -18.62 14.13 22.65
CA CYS A 561 -18.39 15.02 23.79
C CYS A 561 -17.03 15.71 23.73
N TYR A 562 -15.98 14.97 23.34
CA TYR A 562 -14.63 15.48 23.18
C TYR A 562 -14.46 16.38 21.94
N TRP A 563 -15.23 16.17 20.88
CA TRP A 563 -15.07 16.92 19.63
C TRP A 563 -15.89 18.21 19.58
N HIS A 564 -16.99 18.26 20.34
CA HIS A 564 -17.94 19.37 20.37
C HIS A 564 -17.98 20.11 21.72
N GLY A 565 -17.20 19.66 22.72
CA GLY A 565 -17.09 20.32 24.03
C GLY A 565 -18.41 20.27 24.81
N CYS A 566 -18.90 19.06 25.10
CA CYS A 566 -20.15 18.85 25.84
C CYS A 566 -20.22 19.69 27.14
N PRO A 567 -21.30 20.45 27.40
CA PRO A 567 -21.43 21.24 28.62
C PRO A 567 -21.35 20.44 29.92
N SER A 568 -21.76 19.17 29.90
CA SER A 568 -21.70 18.28 31.07
C SER A 568 -20.30 17.71 31.29
N CYS A 569 -19.62 17.25 30.23
CA CYS A 569 -18.28 16.66 30.34
C CYS A 569 -17.15 17.70 30.38
N PHE A 570 -17.34 18.86 29.75
CA PHE A 570 -16.38 19.95 29.62
C PHE A 570 -17.04 21.30 29.99
N PRO A 571 -17.35 21.49 31.29
CA PRO A 571 -18.05 22.69 31.77
C PRO A 571 -17.18 23.95 31.69
N ASP A 572 -15.85 23.80 31.75
CA ASP A 572 -14.91 24.91 31.60
C ASP A 572 -14.72 25.27 30.12
N ASP A 573 -15.06 26.52 29.76
CA ASP A 573 -14.91 27.07 28.42
C ASP A 573 -13.45 27.12 27.96
N ALA A 574 -12.49 27.18 28.88
CA ALA A 574 -11.06 27.20 28.59
C ALA A 574 -10.45 25.80 28.34
N ALA A 575 -11.19 24.72 28.62
CA ALA A 575 -10.71 23.36 28.43
C ALA A 575 -10.35 23.11 26.95
N ILE A 576 -9.17 22.55 26.70
CA ILE A 576 -8.72 22.16 25.36
C ILE A 576 -9.30 20.79 25.02
N VAL A 577 -10.03 20.72 23.92
CA VAL A 577 -10.71 19.50 23.46
C VAL A 577 -10.29 19.14 22.03
N GLY A 578 -11.02 18.25 21.35
CA GLY A 578 -10.64 17.71 20.05
C GLY A 578 -10.28 18.78 19.01
N GLY A 579 -9.13 18.60 18.35
CA GLY A 579 -8.63 19.56 17.36
C GLY A 579 -7.78 20.71 17.93
N GLY A 580 -7.53 20.73 19.24
CA GLY A 580 -6.69 21.74 19.89
C GLY A 580 -7.38 23.10 20.13
N GLU A 581 -8.71 23.14 19.95
CA GLU A 581 -9.56 24.32 20.21
C GLU A 581 -10.12 24.28 21.64
N THR A 582 -10.56 25.44 22.16
CA THR A 582 -11.24 25.52 23.46
C THR A 582 -12.70 25.08 23.35
N ALA A 583 -13.23 24.47 24.42
CA ALA A 583 -14.62 24.01 24.49
C ALA A 583 -15.63 25.15 24.23
N GLY A 584 -15.37 26.35 24.77
CA GLY A 584 -16.23 27.52 24.54
C GLY A 584 -16.27 27.97 23.07
N ALA A 585 -15.14 27.98 22.38
CA ALA A 585 -15.06 28.35 20.97
C ALA A 585 -15.83 27.36 20.07
N LEU A 586 -15.72 26.06 20.36
CA LEU A 586 -16.44 25.01 19.65
C LEU A 586 -17.95 25.10 19.86
N ARG A 587 -18.40 25.27 21.12
CA ARG A 587 -19.82 25.48 21.43
C ARG A 587 -20.41 26.71 20.73
N ALA A 588 -19.66 27.81 20.65
CA ALA A 588 -20.09 29.01 19.92
C ALA A 588 -20.24 28.76 18.41
N ARG A 589 -19.33 27.97 17.82
CA ARG A 589 -19.38 27.57 16.41
C ARG A 589 -20.58 26.66 16.13
N ASP A 590 -20.79 25.66 16.97
CA ASP A 590 -21.90 24.71 16.84
C ASP A 590 -23.24 25.40 17.08
N ALA A 591 -23.33 26.32 18.03
CA ALA A 591 -24.53 27.15 18.24
C ALA A 591 -24.87 28.02 17.02
N LYS A 592 -23.87 28.45 16.22
CA LYS A 592 -24.14 29.12 14.93
C LYS A 592 -24.72 28.13 13.91
N ARG A 593 -24.12 26.94 13.79
CA ARG A 593 -24.62 25.87 12.90
C ARG A 593 -26.07 25.48 13.27
N THR A 594 -26.34 25.19 14.54
CA THR A 594 -27.68 24.83 15.04
C THR A 594 -28.70 25.92 14.74
N ARG A 595 -28.36 27.20 14.97
CA ARG A 595 -29.26 28.33 14.66
C ARG A 595 -29.59 28.43 13.18
N ASP A 596 -28.65 28.13 12.29
CA ASP A 596 -28.89 28.18 10.85
C ASP A 596 -29.80 27.01 10.39
N ILE A 597 -29.65 25.83 11.00
CA ILE A 597 -30.52 24.65 10.73
C ILE A 597 -31.92 24.86 11.30
N ALA A 598 -32.02 25.41 12.52
CA ALA A 598 -33.29 25.61 13.24
C ALA A 598 -34.29 26.57 12.54
N ARG A 599 -33.83 27.29 11.51
CA ARG A 599 -34.70 28.12 10.65
C ARG A 599 -35.70 27.27 9.87
N GLU A 600 -35.27 26.09 9.41
CA GLU A 600 -36.06 25.22 8.53
C GLU A 600 -36.45 23.89 9.20
N PHE A 601 -35.72 23.48 10.24
CA PHE A 601 -35.93 22.21 10.94
C PHE A 601 -36.15 22.44 12.44
N GLU A 602 -36.80 21.49 13.10
CA GLU A 602 -36.60 21.29 14.53
C GLU A 602 -35.29 20.52 14.73
N VAL A 603 -34.44 20.95 15.66
CA VAL A 603 -33.10 20.34 15.84
C VAL A 603 -33.02 19.65 17.19
N GLU A 604 -32.84 18.33 17.15
CA GLU A 604 -32.56 17.49 18.31
C GLU A 604 -31.05 17.24 18.39
N ILE A 605 -30.41 17.71 19.47
CA ILE A 605 -28.98 17.50 19.70
C ILE A 605 -28.81 16.43 20.77
N ILE A 606 -28.07 15.39 20.41
CA ILE A 606 -27.83 14.25 21.28
C ILE A 606 -26.33 14.16 21.54
N TRP A 607 -25.96 14.18 22.83
CA TRP A 607 -24.57 14.12 23.25
C TRP A 607 -24.14 12.67 23.47
N GLU A 608 -22.89 12.35 23.12
CA GLU A 608 -22.29 11.03 23.31
C GLU A 608 -22.40 10.52 24.76
N CYS A 609 -22.24 11.38 25.78
CA CYS A 609 -22.40 10.97 27.17
C CYS A 609 -23.85 10.58 27.50
N HIS A 610 -24.84 11.25 26.92
CA HIS A 610 -26.25 10.89 27.09
C HIS A 610 -26.55 9.56 26.41
N LEU A 611 -25.98 9.32 25.22
CA LEU A 611 -26.10 8.02 24.55
C LEU A 611 -25.50 6.89 25.35
N ASN A 612 -24.33 7.11 25.97
CA ASN A 612 -23.71 6.11 26.82
C ASN A 612 -24.60 5.78 28.04
N ALA A 613 -25.20 6.79 28.67
CA ALA A 613 -26.17 6.57 29.75
C ALA A 613 -27.43 5.82 29.25
N MET A 614 -27.98 6.19 28.08
CA MET A 614 -29.11 5.47 27.49
C MET A 614 -28.79 3.99 27.19
N LEU A 615 -27.55 3.69 26.79
CA LEU A 615 -27.09 2.31 26.58
C LEU A 615 -26.96 1.53 27.89
N GLU A 616 -26.68 2.19 29.00
CA GLU A 616 -26.69 1.56 30.33
C GLU A 616 -28.11 1.26 30.80
N ASP A 617 -29.05 2.19 30.53
CA ASP A 617 -30.44 2.11 31.00
C ASP A 617 -31.36 1.27 30.10
N ASN A 618 -31.05 1.12 28.82
CA ASN A 618 -31.87 0.36 27.85
C ASN A 618 -31.13 -0.88 27.32
N PRO A 619 -31.37 -2.07 27.93
CA PRO A 619 -30.75 -3.32 27.49
C PRO A 619 -31.05 -3.72 26.04
N ALA A 620 -32.22 -3.35 25.51
CA ALA A 620 -32.60 -3.67 24.13
C ALA A 620 -31.79 -2.83 23.13
N MET A 621 -31.63 -1.53 23.41
CA MET A 621 -30.77 -0.64 22.64
C MET A 621 -29.30 -1.10 22.70
N LYS A 622 -28.82 -1.49 23.88
CA LYS A 622 -27.47 -2.03 24.04
C LYS A 622 -27.24 -3.30 23.24
N ALA A 623 -28.16 -4.27 23.34
CA ALA A 623 -28.09 -5.50 22.55
C ALA A 623 -28.13 -5.22 21.04
N TYR A 624 -28.91 -4.23 20.59
CA TYR A 624 -28.89 -3.79 19.20
C TYR A 624 -27.53 -3.21 18.81
N VAL A 625 -26.99 -2.26 19.57
CA VAL A 625 -25.71 -1.59 19.28
C VAL A 625 -24.54 -2.58 19.28
N ASP A 626 -24.53 -3.55 20.19
CA ASP A 626 -23.48 -4.59 20.28
C ASP A 626 -23.54 -5.56 19.10
N ASN A 627 -24.73 -5.92 18.64
CA ASN A 627 -24.93 -6.84 17.52
C ASN A 627 -25.04 -6.15 16.15
N CYS A 628 -25.17 -4.82 16.11
CA CYS A 628 -25.28 -4.06 14.87
C CYS A 628 -23.92 -4.11 14.14
N PRO A 629 -23.87 -4.68 12.92
CA PRO A 629 -22.64 -4.74 12.13
C PRO A 629 -22.04 -3.35 11.98
N ASP A 630 -20.77 -3.23 12.35
CA ASP A 630 -20.00 -2.04 12.06
C ASP A 630 -19.73 -1.99 10.54
N SER A 631 -20.61 -1.30 9.83
CA SER A 631 -20.48 -0.91 8.42
C SER A 631 -19.46 0.22 8.24
N GLY A 632 -18.54 0.41 9.20
CA GLY A 632 -17.53 1.47 9.28
C GLY A 632 -16.57 1.49 8.12
N PRO A 633 -15.68 2.49 8.08
CA PRO A 633 -14.44 2.32 7.35
C PRO A 633 -13.82 0.98 7.78
N ILE A 634 -13.27 0.23 6.82
CA ILE A 634 -12.42 -0.92 7.12
C ILE A 634 -11.30 -0.43 8.06
N ASP A 635 -11.24 -0.97 9.28
CA ASP A 635 -10.08 -0.75 10.15
C ASP A 635 -8.97 -1.71 9.71
N PHE A 636 -7.91 -1.13 9.16
CA PHE A 636 -6.75 -1.85 8.70
C PHE A 636 -5.92 -2.45 9.85
N HIS A 637 -6.09 -1.99 11.09
CA HIS A 637 -5.44 -2.56 12.27
C HIS A 637 -5.98 -3.94 12.63
N ASP A 638 -7.22 -4.27 12.24
CA ASP A 638 -7.80 -5.61 12.43
C ASP A 638 -7.14 -6.67 11.53
N ALA A 639 -6.36 -6.27 10.52
CA ALA A 639 -5.62 -7.21 9.67
C ALA A 639 -4.37 -7.79 10.34
N PHE A 640 -3.89 -7.18 11.44
CA PHE A 640 -2.60 -7.50 12.05
C PHE A 640 -2.61 -7.23 13.56
N PHE A 641 -2.95 -8.27 14.35
CA PHE A 641 -3.18 -8.15 15.80
C PHE A 641 -2.47 -9.24 16.62
N GLY A 642 -2.17 -8.94 17.88
CA GLY A 642 -1.45 -9.83 18.80
C GLY A 642 -0.73 -9.08 19.92
N GLY A 643 -0.15 -9.85 20.86
CA GLY A 643 0.34 -9.34 22.15
C GLY A 643 1.46 -8.29 22.11
N ARG A 644 1.80 -7.80 23.31
CA ARG A 644 2.70 -6.64 23.59
C ARG A 644 4.10 -6.72 22.96
N THR A 645 4.56 -7.90 22.54
CA THR A 645 5.89 -8.15 21.96
C THR A 645 5.87 -8.52 20.47
N GLY A 646 4.69 -8.58 19.85
CA GLY A 646 4.58 -8.84 18.42
C GLY A 646 3.19 -9.35 17.99
N PRO A 647 2.86 -9.21 16.70
CA PRO A 647 1.63 -9.69 16.11
C PRO A 647 1.64 -11.22 16.06
N GLU A 648 0.67 -11.86 16.70
CA GLU A 648 0.56 -13.32 16.81
C GLU A 648 -0.38 -13.90 15.76
N TYR A 649 -1.29 -13.08 15.24
CA TYR A 649 -2.37 -13.50 14.35
C TYR A 649 -2.48 -12.55 13.14
N LEU A 650 -2.70 -13.15 11.98
CA LEU A 650 -3.09 -12.52 10.75
C LEU A 650 -4.56 -12.88 10.51
N GLY A 651 -5.47 -11.96 10.79
CA GLY A 651 -6.91 -12.18 10.64
C GLY A 651 -7.49 -11.33 9.51
N ALA A 652 -8.52 -11.86 8.85
CA ALA A 652 -9.43 -11.08 8.05
C ALA A 652 -10.84 -11.50 8.44
N SER A 653 -11.60 -10.63 9.08
CA SER A 653 -13.05 -10.76 9.23
C SER A 653 -13.71 -9.75 8.28
N VAL A 654 -14.57 -10.25 7.39
CA VAL A 654 -15.35 -9.42 6.47
C VAL A 654 -16.79 -9.88 6.56
N ILE A 655 -17.69 -8.93 6.80
CA ILE A 655 -19.12 -9.14 6.67
C ILE A 655 -19.47 -8.92 5.20
N ASN A 656 -20.12 -9.90 4.58
CA ASN A 656 -20.65 -9.73 3.24
C ASN A 656 -21.76 -8.68 3.28
N PRO A 657 -21.61 -7.52 2.62
CA PRO A 657 -22.60 -6.44 2.69
C PRO A 657 -23.94 -6.79 2.03
N GLU A 658 -23.97 -7.79 1.15
CA GLU A 658 -25.19 -8.22 0.44
C GLU A 658 -25.96 -9.32 1.20
N THR A 659 -25.25 -10.19 1.93
CA THR A 659 -25.87 -11.35 2.60
C THR A 659 -25.83 -11.28 4.12
N GLY A 660 -25.05 -10.36 4.71
CA GLY A 660 -24.81 -10.28 6.15
C GLY A 660 -23.88 -11.37 6.69
N ASP A 661 -23.41 -12.29 5.84
CA ASP A 661 -22.60 -13.43 6.29
C ASP A 661 -21.22 -13.00 6.78
N TRP A 662 -20.84 -13.49 7.95
CA TRP A 662 -19.52 -13.28 8.51
C TRP A 662 -18.54 -14.31 7.96
N LYS A 663 -17.51 -13.85 7.24
CA LYS A 663 -16.37 -14.69 6.86
C LYS A 663 -15.15 -14.23 7.61
N SER A 664 -14.62 -15.10 8.46
CA SER A 664 -13.30 -14.88 9.07
C SER A 664 -12.31 -15.94 8.63
N ARG A 665 -11.06 -15.51 8.46
CA ARG A 665 -9.91 -16.41 8.37
C ARG A 665 -8.79 -15.82 9.20
N THR A 666 -8.31 -16.58 10.17
CA THR A 666 -7.19 -16.19 11.03
C THR A 666 -6.07 -17.20 10.86
N ILE A 667 -4.87 -16.72 10.56
CA ILE A 667 -3.63 -17.49 10.43
C ILE A 667 -2.74 -17.06 11.59
N LYS A 668 -2.30 -18.00 12.43
CA LYS A 668 -1.34 -17.69 13.50
C LYS A 668 0.05 -17.60 12.89
N VAL A 669 0.78 -16.52 13.16
CA VAL A 669 2.14 -16.31 12.62
C VAL A 669 3.14 -17.35 13.16
N LYS A 670 2.84 -18.00 14.30
CA LYS A 670 3.63 -19.11 14.85
C LYS A 670 3.42 -20.44 14.10
N ASP A 671 2.28 -20.61 13.40
CA ASP A 671 1.91 -21.87 12.74
C ASP A 671 2.54 -22.03 11.35
N PHE A 672 3.27 -21.02 10.85
CA PHE A 672 4.13 -21.15 9.66
C PHE A 672 5.19 -22.26 9.79
N SER A 673 5.40 -22.79 10.99
CA SER A 673 6.31 -23.91 11.28
C SER A 673 5.68 -25.31 11.11
N ILE A 674 4.36 -25.45 10.86
CA ILE A 674 3.69 -26.76 10.97
C ILE A 674 3.10 -27.31 9.65
N SER A 675 3.06 -26.54 8.56
CA SER A 675 2.47 -26.98 7.28
C SER A 675 3.48 -27.42 6.21
N VAL A 676 4.43 -28.29 6.57
CA VAL A 676 5.14 -29.15 5.58
C VAL A 676 5.01 -30.60 5.99
N LYS A 677 3.82 -31.16 5.76
CA LYS A 677 3.69 -32.58 5.42
C LYS A 677 2.97 -32.67 4.08
N VAL A 678 3.78 -32.90 3.05
CA VAL A 678 3.52 -33.64 1.83
C VAL A 678 2.04 -33.89 1.53
N ARG A 679 1.52 -33.23 0.49
CA ARG A 679 0.48 -33.80 -0.35
C ARG A 679 1.02 -33.93 -1.77
N ASN A 680 1.80 -34.99 -1.97
CA ASN A 680 1.81 -35.70 -3.24
C ASN A 680 0.51 -36.50 -3.29
N ALA A 681 -0.41 -36.09 -4.15
CA ALA A 681 -1.43 -36.92 -4.78
C ALA A 681 -1.90 -36.18 -6.05
#